data_AF-A0A352HSF1-F1
#
_entry.id   AF-A0A352HSF1-F1
#
_cell.length_a   1.000
_cell.length_b   1.000
_cell.length_c   1.000
_cell.angle_alpha   90.00
_cell.angle_beta   90.00
_cell.angle_gamma   90.00
#
_symmetry.space_group_name_H-M   'P 1'
#
loop_
_entity.id
_entity.type
_entity.pdbx_description
1 polymer ?
#
loop_
_entity_poly.entity_id
_entity_poly.type
_entity_poly.pdbx_seq_one_letter_code
_entity_poly.pdbx_strand_id
1 'polypeptide(L)'
;LLYETPFSFDRPISDVEDHPMMVEITTDEDFPSADTSGIRYSDHTIYIDPWNTKFIFFDEQDKRVALSLSDSSQETKMLPLYSKNGIYVSRYEKSRMPSVKLQQPLCVSGLEMDKQLNKMKGLLYGYYIGANLSSSKETAQQYRTLMELRDLVAAILSSENHSYTPPQGARLSELLARFQENDPNLSWLFRYIVSSQNLNPFLADARKHGWTIPNILDAEAIKDSLTSDEGGERVVELLDQKHKALELHDKRTQVLLNPDSGEVHVVEGVLNSISILPDKQENELLVQLVNNVQVGGKMSSIKDDVSDQIAKIAKGFYGSAWENSLIRPQLNEIRRYVRGQEADVDWNNTLIASIVSVLSRGDEWDKMLSFMRRKGMSDYRVAFALYGAFTGFANMTRDFTDLLLTLDSKYVAEVYKEFHGQLHGTPINTKSFVEENPPGYTPETKALANEGRTSESADKTSVKSLSKRVMAAFNEMSYRSKDKLAEPLKRCLEEAGENATVSQFLHILGEKYENAGWKKSNKAYKRLEEILSRDSKNEGLKMHDDKKPFVQNLFESVKSGIQSFRGSVSSGKSIMPKSIIDDDSAKSLILGCDELGSLKQQIVQIFMAFQRSYRSGYYYDHKGQYRRNNADVVDHFCKWLFSERNRLHIDWSRENKDRVDALKKKLLEVYHD
;
A
#
# COMPACT_ATOMS: atom_id res chain seq x y z
N LEU A 1 5.72 27.59 20.33
CA LEU A 1 4.94 28.82 20.58
C LEU A 1 3.55 28.62 20.02
N LEU A 2 2.54 29.09 20.73
CA LEU A 2 1.12 28.98 20.39
C LEU A 2 0.55 30.40 20.41
N TYR A 3 -0.22 30.76 19.40
CA TYR A 3 -0.76 32.11 19.24
C TYR A 3 -2.27 32.08 19.49
N GLU A 4 -2.76 32.99 20.33
CA GLU A 4 -4.19 33.05 20.69
C GLU A 4 -5.05 33.60 19.53
N THR A 5 -4.44 34.27 18.55
CA THR A 5 -5.12 34.84 17.39
C THR A 5 -4.42 34.45 16.09
N PRO A 6 -5.18 34.17 15.01
CA PRO A 6 -4.60 33.79 13.72
C PRO A 6 -4.08 35.02 12.96
N PHE A 7 -2.98 34.86 12.22
CA PHE A 7 -2.38 35.90 11.39
C PHE A 7 -1.61 35.30 10.20
N SER A 8 -1.47 36.04 9.11
CA SER A 8 -0.63 35.64 7.99
C SER A 8 0.79 36.17 8.14
N PHE A 9 1.77 35.41 7.65
CA PHE A 9 3.18 35.75 7.73
C PHE A 9 3.91 35.30 6.46
N ASP A 10 4.99 36.00 6.13
CA ASP A 10 5.89 35.56 5.08
C ASP A 10 6.95 34.64 5.66
N ARG A 11 7.36 33.66 4.85
CA ARG A 11 8.54 32.87 5.14
C ARG A 11 9.82 33.67 4.81
N PRO A 12 10.90 33.54 5.59
CA PRO A 12 12.24 33.88 5.12
C PRO A 12 12.58 33.17 3.81
N ILE A 13 13.40 33.83 2.97
CA ILE A 13 13.89 33.24 1.72
C ILE A 13 14.63 31.92 2.03
N SER A 14 14.24 30.86 1.32
CA SER A 14 14.72 29.49 1.50
C SER A 14 15.12 28.90 0.15
N ASP A 15 16.05 27.95 0.16
CA ASP A 15 16.48 27.17 -1.01
C ASP A 15 15.65 25.89 -1.22
N VAL A 16 14.77 25.55 -0.27
CA VAL A 16 13.84 24.43 -0.37
C VAL A 16 12.41 24.90 -0.62
N GLU A 17 11.60 24.10 -1.32
CA GLU A 17 10.21 24.42 -1.65
C GLU A 17 9.33 24.33 -0.39
N ASP A 18 8.93 25.47 0.16
CA ASP A 18 8.39 25.50 1.50
C ASP A 18 7.41 26.68 1.76
N HIS A 19 6.14 26.38 1.98
CA HIS A 19 5.07 27.40 2.04
C HIS A 19 4.66 27.76 3.47
N PRO A 20 4.21 29.00 3.73
CA PRO A 20 3.66 29.38 5.03
C PRO A 20 2.33 28.66 5.29
N MET A 21 2.20 28.08 6.48
CA MET A 21 1.02 27.34 6.92
C MET A 21 0.84 27.53 8.42
N MET A 22 -0.41 27.68 8.84
CA MET A 22 -0.81 27.63 10.25
C MET A 22 -1.34 26.25 10.61
N VAL A 23 -1.09 25.85 11.86
CA VAL A 23 -1.73 24.69 12.48
C VAL A 23 -2.58 25.20 13.62
N GLU A 24 -3.90 25.12 13.47
CA GLU A 24 -4.87 25.40 14.53
C GLU A 24 -5.16 24.09 15.26
N ILE A 25 -5.09 24.13 16.59
CA ILE A 25 -5.40 23.00 17.47
C ILE A 25 -6.52 23.40 18.42
N THR A 26 -7.48 22.50 18.62
CA THR A 26 -8.49 22.61 19.67
C THR A 26 -8.11 21.67 20.81
N THR A 27 -7.89 22.22 22.00
CA THR A 27 -7.48 21.44 23.18
C THR A 27 -8.00 22.09 24.45
N ASP A 28 -8.24 21.26 25.46
CA ASP A 28 -8.61 21.69 26.82
C ASP A 28 -7.37 22.01 27.68
N GLU A 29 -6.17 21.81 27.14
CA GLU A 29 -4.92 22.07 27.84
C GLU A 29 -4.66 23.58 28.01
N ASP A 30 -4.38 23.99 29.26
CA ASP A 30 -4.04 25.37 29.58
C ASP A 30 -2.53 25.60 29.49
N PHE A 31 -2.07 26.04 28.32
CA PHE A 31 -0.65 26.30 28.09
C PHE A 31 -0.16 27.55 28.85
N PRO A 32 1.06 27.52 29.41
CA PRO A 32 1.68 28.68 30.04
C PRO A 32 1.81 29.88 29.10
N SER A 33 1.64 31.09 29.65
CA SER A 33 1.86 32.34 28.93
C SER A 33 3.34 32.62 28.75
N ALA A 34 3.73 33.10 27.57
CA ALA A 34 5.03 33.70 27.34
C ALA A 34 5.08 35.15 27.86
N ASP A 35 6.27 35.74 27.90
CA ASP A 35 6.47 37.16 28.29
C ASP A 35 5.77 38.17 27.34
N THR A 36 5.25 37.69 26.20
CA THR A 36 4.55 38.50 25.21
C THR A 36 3.06 38.16 25.23
N SER A 37 2.21 39.20 25.36
CA SER A 37 0.76 39.06 25.38
C SER A 37 0.22 38.36 24.12
N GLY A 38 -0.77 37.48 24.29
CA GLY A 38 -1.39 36.71 23.20
C GLY A 38 -0.57 35.52 22.72
N ILE A 39 0.54 35.19 23.40
CA ILE A 39 1.42 34.08 23.05
C ILE A 39 1.60 33.17 24.25
N ARG A 40 1.42 31.87 23.98
CA ARG A 40 1.64 30.79 24.92
C ARG A 40 2.76 29.88 24.41
N TYR A 41 3.21 28.94 25.22
CA TYR A 41 4.17 27.94 24.81
C TYR A 41 3.82 26.57 25.39
N SER A 42 4.30 25.52 24.74
CA SER A 42 4.33 24.17 25.31
C SER A 42 5.78 23.77 25.50
N ASP A 43 6.07 23.13 26.62
CA ASP A 43 7.37 22.56 26.97
C ASP A 43 7.45 21.05 26.66
N HIS A 44 6.40 20.50 26.04
CA HIS A 44 6.30 19.10 25.64
C HIS A 44 5.67 18.97 24.24
N THR A 45 5.61 17.74 23.74
CA THR A 45 5.09 17.44 22.41
C THR A 45 3.57 17.56 22.39
N ILE A 46 3.05 18.34 21.44
CA ILE A 46 1.61 18.44 21.17
C ILE A 46 1.24 17.35 20.17
N TYR A 47 0.46 16.36 20.62
CA TYR A 47 -0.07 15.32 19.75
C TYR A 47 -1.32 15.83 19.03
N ILE A 48 -1.26 15.85 17.71
CA ILE A 48 -2.36 16.32 16.85
C ILE A 48 -3.22 15.15 16.38
N ASP A 49 -4.51 15.43 16.15
CA ASP A 49 -5.50 14.45 15.66
C ASP A 49 -6.38 15.01 14.53
N PRO A 50 -6.97 14.16 13.67
CA PRO A 50 -7.79 14.60 12.53
C PRO A 50 -9.08 15.37 12.87
N TRP A 51 -9.57 15.29 14.10
CA TRP A 51 -10.84 15.89 14.54
C TRP A 51 -10.68 17.18 15.34
N ASN A 52 -9.47 17.52 15.79
CA ASN A 52 -9.21 18.75 16.53
C ASN A 52 -8.06 19.57 15.95
N THR A 53 -7.63 19.27 14.72
CA THR A 53 -6.53 19.98 14.04
C THR A 53 -6.94 20.48 12.66
N LYS A 54 -6.60 21.73 12.36
CA LYS A 54 -6.67 22.30 11.00
C LYS A 54 -5.31 22.78 10.54
N PHE A 55 -4.93 22.39 9.34
CA PHE A 55 -3.85 22.95 8.56
C PHE A 55 -4.42 24.04 7.66
N ILE A 56 -3.96 25.27 7.83
CA ILE A 56 -4.50 26.45 7.16
C ILE A 56 -3.42 27.08 6.31
N PHE A 57 -3.58 27.00 5.00
CA PHE A 57 -2.73 27.67 4.02
C PHE A 57 -3.27 29.08 3.74
N PHE A 58 -2.39 30.00 3.37
CA PHE A 58 -2.78 31.37 3.02
C PHE A 58 -3.15 31.52 1.54
N ASP A 59 -2.73 30.57 0.70
CA ASP A 59 -2.98 30.55 -0.73
C ASP A 59 -3.31 29.12 -1.24
N GLU A 60 -4.14 29.05 -2.28
CA GLU A 60 -4.56 27.79 -2.91
C GLU A 60 -3.44 27.10 -3.68
N GLN A 61 -2.53 27.85 -4.29
CA GLN A 61 -1.39 27.28 -4.99
C GLN A 61 -0.45 26.57 -4.01
N ASP A 62 -0.14 27.23 -2.89
CA ASP A 62 0.69 26.68 -1.81
C ASP A 62 0.10 25.37 -1.27
N LYS A 63 -1.21 25.36 -0.99
CA LYS A 63 -1.93 24.15 -0.58
C LYS A 63 -1.79 23.04 -1.61
N ARG A 64 -2.01 23.33 -2.90
CA ARG A 64 -1.92 22.31 -3.97
C ARG A 64 -0.52 21.73 -4.10
N VAL A 65 0.52 22.57 -4.03
CA VAL A 65 1.92 22.13 -4.09
C VAL A 65 2.24 21.25 -2.88
N ALA A 66 1.90 21.71 -1.67
CA ALA A 66 2.13 20.94 -0.44
C ALA A 66 1.42 19.58 -0.46
N LEU A 67 0.16 19.53 -0.93
CA LEU A 67 -0.58 18.27 -1.06
C LEU A 67 0.02 17.34 -2.11
N SER A 68 0.46 17.87 -3.25
CA SER A 68 1.10 17.08 -4.30
C SER A 68 2.43 16.47 -3.83
N LEU A 69 3.26 17.24 -3.13
CA LEU A 69 4.51 16.75 -2.56
C LEU A 69 4.27 15.71 -1.47
N SER A 70 3.32 15.99 -0.57
CA SER A 70 2.87 15.07 0.48
C SER A 70 2.39 13.74 -0.09
N ASP A 71 1.58 13.77 -1.16
CA ASP A 71 1.05 12.56 -1.77
C ASP A 71 2.14 11.70 -2.43
N SER A 72 3.22 12.31 -2.91
CA SER A 72 4.37 11.59 -3.46
C SER A 72 5.36 11.07 -2.41
N SER A 73 5.25 11.53 -1.16
CA SER A 73 6.18 11.19 -0.09
C SER A 73 5.90 9.83 0.54
N GLN A 74 6.96 9.07 0.79
CA GLN A 74 6.90 7.81 1.56
C GLN A 74 6.77 8.06 3.07
N GLU A 75 6.96 9.28 3.54
CA GLU A 75 6.91 9.62 4.96
C GLU A 75 5.53 10.15 5.39
N THR A 76 4.76 10.72 4.46
CA THR A 76 3.45 11.34 4.75
C THR A 76 2.31 10.32 4.77
N LYS A 77 2.22 9.56 5.86
CA LYS A 77 1.31 8.42 6.03
C LYS A 77 -0.16 8.82 6.24
N MET A 78 -0.41 9.88 7.00
CA MET A 78 -1.75 10.21 7.53
C MET A 78 -2.55 11.17 6.65
N LEU A 79 -2.03 11.55 5.47
CA LEU A 79 -2.69 12.50 4.58
C LEU A 79 -4.16 12.13 4.27
N PRO A 80 -4.52 10.87 3.98
CA PRO A 80 -5.92 10.50 3.73
C PRO A 80 -6.87 10.86 4.88
N LEU A 81 -6.41 10.78 6.13
CA LEU A 81 -7.22 11.09 7.31
C LEU A 81 -7.42 12.60 7.48
N TYR A 82 -6.36 13.40 7.33
CA TYR A 82 -6.45 14.86 7.48
C TYR A 82 -7.04 15.56 6.24
N SER A 83 -6.95 14.97 5.06
CA SER A 83 -7.40 15.59 3.80
C SER A 83 -8.92 15.81 3.73
N LYS A 84 -9.73 15.05 4.48
CA LYS A 84 -11.19 15.16 4.42
C LYS A 84 -11.70 16.47 5.02
N ASN A 85 -11.26 16.81 6.24
CA ASN A 85 -11.81 17.93 7.02
C ASN A 85 -10.72 18.74 7.76
N GLY A 86 -9.45 18.55 7.45
CA GLY A 86 -8.35 19.15 8.20
C GLY A 86 -7.52 20.17 7.41
N ILE A 87 -7.76 20.40 6.12
CA ILE A 87 -6.87 21.22 5.27
C ILE A 87 -7.61 22.32 4.52
N TYR A 88 -7.35 23.57 4.89
CA TYR A 88 -8.11 24.75 4.51
C TYR A 88 -7.23 25.82 3.86
N VAL A 89 -7.88 26.75 3.16
CA VAL A 89 -7.29 28.03 2.78
C VAL A 89 -8.08 29.15 3.44
N SER A 90 -7.38 30.00 4.17
CA SER A 90 -7.96 31.17 4.84
C SER A 90 -7.04 32.37 4.73
N ARG A 91 -7.63 33.56 4.69
CA ARG A 91 -6.88 34.83 4.65
C ARG A 91 -6.97 35.51 6.01
N TYR A 92 -5.82 35.92 6.52
CA TYR A 92 -5.70 36.67 7.76
C TYR A 92 -4.87 37.93 7.54
N GLU A 93 -5.03 38.90 8.45
CA GLU A 93 -4.19 40.09 8.45
C GLU A 93 -2.72 39.71 8.57
N LYS A 94 -1.90 40.41 7.79
CA LYS A 94 -0.46 40.14 7.73
C LYS A 94 0.22 40.79 8.92
N SER A 95 0.94 40.00 9.69
CA SER A 95 1.66 40.45 10.88
C SER A 95 3.11 39.96 10.87
N ARG A 96 3.97 40.68 11.59
CA ARG A 96 5.33 40.20 11.86
C ARG A 96 5.29 39.18 12.98
N MET A 97 6.02 38.08 12.80
CA MET A 97 6.19 37.11 13.88
C MET A 97 6.87 37.77 15.09
N PRO A 98 6.26 37.70 16.29
CA PRO A 98 6.83 38.23 17.52
C PRO A 98 8.14 37.51 17.86
N SER A 99 9.16 38.26 18.26
CA SER A 99 10.42 37.68 18.77
C SER A 99 10.26 37.29 20.23
N VAL A 100 9.93 36.03 20.49
CA VAL A 100 9.80 35.49 21.86
C VAL A 100 11.07 34.75 22.25
N LYS A 101 11.64 35.09 23.42
CA LYS A 101 12.74 34.33 24.04
C LYS A 101 12.18 33.46 25.15
N LEU A 102 12.24 32.14 24.99
CA LEU A 102 11.91 31.20 26.05
C LEU A 102 13.19 30.76 26.76
N GLN A 103 13.20 30.80 28.10
CA GLN A 103 14.32 30.32 28.92
C GLN A 103 14.06 28.93 29.53
N GLN A 104 13.22 28.12 28.88
CA GLN A 104 12.91 26.80 29.40
C GLN A 104 13.92 25.74 28.96
N PRO A 105 14.34 24.85 29.88
CA PRO A 105 15.15 23.69 29.51
C PRO A 105 14.32 22.68 28.71
N LEU A 106 15.01 21.86 27.93
CA LEU A 106 14.41 20.76 27.18
C LEU A 106 13.79 19.73 28.14
N CYS A 107 12.52 19.36 27.93
CA CYS A 107 11.83 18.35 28.71
C CYS A 107 12.31 16.94 28.32
N VAL A 108 13.36 16.44 29.00
CA VAL A 108 13.96 15.13 28.71
C VAL A 108 12.97 13.98 28.93
N SER A 109 12.11 14.06 29.95
CA SER A 109 11.09 13.04 30.21
C SER A 109 10.05 12.97 29.09
N GLY A 110 9.67 14.11 28.50
CA GLY A 110 8.79 14.16 27.34
C GLY A 110 9.40 13.47 26.11
N LEU A 111 10.70 13.66 25.87
CA LEU A 111 11.40 12.98 24.77
C LEU A 111 11.46 11.46 24.94
N GLU A 112 11.68 10.98 26.17
CA GLU A 112 11.63 9.54 26.42
C GLU A 112 10.22 8.97 26.26
N MET A 113 9.20 9.72 26.69
CA MET A 113 7.80 9.36 26.45
C MET A 113 7.47 9.32 24.95
N ASP A 114 7.94 10.29 24.15
CA ASP A 114 7.76 10.30 22.69
C ASP A 114 8.36 9.06 22.02
N LYS A 115 9.54 8.63 22.47
CA LYS A 115 10.17 7.39 21.96
C LYS A 115 9.30 6.18 22.28
N GLN A 116 8.77 6.09 23.50
CA GLN A 116 7.88 4.98 23.90
C GLN A 116 6.56 5.01 23.14
N LEU A 117 5.95 6.19 22.95
CA LEU A 117 4.72 6.32 22.17
C LEU A 117 4.94 6.00 20.70
N ASN A 118 6.05 6.43 20.09
CA ASN A 118 6.39 6.06 18.72
C ASN A 118 6.57 4.53 18.57
N LYS A 119 7.20 3.90 19.56
CA LYS A 119 7.38 2.45 19.65
C LYS A 119 6.03 1.72 19.75
N MET A 120 5.17 2.11 20.69
CA MET A 120 3.86 1.49 20.89
C MET A 120 2.91 1.77 19.72
N LYS A 121 2.95 2.96 19.13
CA LYS A 121 2.21 3.27 17.90
C LYS A 121 2.67 2.36 16.77
N GLY A 122 3.98 2.15 16.64
CA GLY A 122 4.53 1.19 15.68
C GLY A 122 4.00 -0.22 15.92
N LEU A 123 3.97 -0.68 17.17
CA LEU A 123 3.40 -1.97 17.55
C LEU A 123 1.93 -2.10 17.14
N LEU A 124 1.08 -1.12 17.47
CA LEU A 124 -0.36 -1.16 17.21
C LEU A 124 -0.66 -1.21 15.71
N TYR A 125 -0.02 -0.33 14.92
CA TYR A 125 -0.15 -0.35 13.46
C TYR A 125 0.41 -1.64 12.87
N GLY A 126 1.57 -2.10 13.34
CA GLY A 126 2.18 -3.36 12.92
C GLY A 126 1.28 -4.56 13.18
N TYR A 127 0.62 -4.62 14.35
CA TYR A 127 -0.30 -5.70 14.69
C TYR A 127 -1.50 -5.75 13.74
N TYR A 128 -2.16 -4.61 13.50
CA TYR A 128 -3.32 -4.55 12.60
C TYR A 128 -2.96 -4.81 11.14
N ILE A 129 -1.84 -4.26 10.66
CA ILE A 129 -1.34 -4.55 9.31
C ILE A 129 -0.97 -6.04 9.20
N GLY A 130 -0.36 -6.60 10.24
CA GLY A 130 -0.07 -8.03 10.31
C GLY A 130 -1.33 -8.88 10.18
N ALA A 131 -2.41 -8.50 10.87
CA ALA A 131 -3.71 -9.18 10.75
C ALA A 131 -4.29 -9.07 9.33
N ASN A 132 -4.16 -7.90 8.70
CA ASN A 132 -4.61 -7.66 7.34
C ASN A 132 -3.85 -8.48 6.29
N LEU A 133 -2.58 -8.80 6.57
CA LEU A 133 -1.74 -9.63 5.70
C LEU A 133 -1.89 -11.13 5.98
N SER A 134 -2.36 -11.52 7.17
CA SER A 134 -2.53 -12.91 7.57
C SER A 134 -3.51 -13.64 6.64
N SER A 135 -3.25 -14.93 6.42
CA SER A 135 -4.05 -15.80 5.55
C SER A 135 -4.48 -17.07 6.29
N SER A 136 -5.34 -17.87 5.67
CA SER A 136 -5.60 -19.23 6.15
C SER A 136 -4.32 -20.09 6.05
N LYS A 137 -4.31 -21.22 6.76
CA LYS A 137 -3.20 -22.19 6.69
C LYS A 137 -3.06 -22.79 5.29
N GLU A 138 -4.19 -23.04 4.64
CA GLU A 138 -4.27 -23.58 3.29
C GLU A 138 -3.64 -22.60 2.29
N THR A 139 -4.03 -21.31 2.35
CA THR A 139 -3.47 -20.28 1.46
C THR A 139 -1.99 -20.04 1.75
N ALA A 140 -1.57 -20.06 3.01
CA ALA A 140 -0.14 -19.96 3.38
C ALA A 140 0.68 -21.12 2.77
N GLN A 141 0.13 -22.34 2.78
CA GLN A 141 0.75 -23.49 2.14
C GLN A 141 0.80 -23.35 0.61
N GLN A 142 -0.21 -22.72 -0.01
CA GLN A 142 -0.17 -22.38 -1.44
C GLN A 142 0.94 -21.38 -1.74
N TYR A 143 1.10 -20.30 -0.96
CA TYR A 143 2.21 -19.36 -1.14
C TYR A 143 3.56 -20.07 -1.04
N ARG A 144 3.77 -20.87 0.01
CA ARG A 144 5.00 -21.63 0.19
C ARG A 144 5.29 -22.51 -1.03
N THR A 145 4.30 -23.29 -1.46
CA THR A 145 4.43 -24.19 -2.61
C THR A 145 4.71 -23.42 -3.90
N LEU A 146 4.07 -22.27 -4.10
CA LEU A 146 4.30 -21.38 -5.24
C LEU A 146 5.71 -20.79 -5.26
N MET A 147 6.25 -20.44 -4.10
CA MET A 147 7.63 -19.94 -3.99
C MET A 147 8.64 -21.06 -4.26
N GLU A 148 8.40 -22.29 -3.76
CA GLU A 148 9.20 -23.46 -4.10
C GLU A 148 9.15 -23.77 -5.61
N LEU A 149 7.97 -23.65 -6.24
CA LEU A 149 7.80 -23.80 -7.69
C LEU A 149 8.62 -22.76 -8.46
N ARG A 150 8.59 -21.49 -8.04
CA ARG A 150 9.35 -20.41 -8.67
C ARG A 150 10.85 -20.64 -8.57
N ASP A 151 11.34 -21.01 -7.40
CA ASP A 151 12.77 -21.27 -7.20
C ASP A 151 13.23 -22.45 -8.08
N LEU A 152 12.42 -23.51 -8.16
CA LEU A 152 12.71 -24.68 -9.02
C LEU A 152 12.69 -24.31 -10.51
N VAL A 153 11.69 -23.56 -10.96
CA VAL A 153 11.60 -23.08 -12.35
C VAL A 153 12.79 -22.17 -12.68
N ALA A 154 13.14 -21.23 -11.80
CA ALA A 154 14.30 -20.37 -11.98
C ALA A 154 15.61 -21.17 -12.10
N ALA A 155 15.78 -22.22 -11.29
CA ALA A 155 16.94 -23.12 -11.36
C ALA A 155 16.98 -23.96 -12.65
N ILE A 156 15.84 -24.37 -13.20
CA ILE A 156 15.76 -25.06 -14.49
C ILE A 156 16.12 -24.10 -15.62
N LEU A 157 15.53 -22.90 -15.61
CA LEU A 157 15.76 -21.89 -16.64
C LEU A 157 17.17 -21.30 -16.62
N SER A 158 17.88 -21.37 -15.50
CA SER A 158 19.29 -20.96 -15.41
C SER A 158 20.28 -22.07 -15.79
N SER A 159 19.82 -23.30 -16.02
CA SER A 159 20.69 -24.42 -16.43
C SER A 159 21.15 -24.26 -17.89
N GLU A 160 22.35 -24.75 -18.20
CA GLU A 160 22.97 -24.60 -19.52
C GLU A 160 22.11 -25.12 -20.69
N ASN A 161 21.31 -26.16 -20.44
CA ASN A 161 20.48 -26.81 -21.46
C ASN A 161 19.01 -26.38 -21.40
N HIS A 162 18.64 -25.46 -20.50
CA HIS A 162 17.24 -25.08 -20.22
C HIS A 162 16.31 -26.30 -20.06
N SER A 163 16.83 -27.39 -19.49
CA SER A 163 16.16 -28.68 -19.40
C SER A 163 16.16 -29.16 -17.96
N TYR A 164 15.07 -29.77 -17.51
CA TYR A 164 15.00 -30.34 -16.16
C TYR A 164 15.62 -31.74 -16.11
N THR A 165 16.27 -32.07 -14.98
CA THR A 165 16.69 -33.44 -14.66
C THR A 165 15.49 -34.28 -14.20
N PRO A 166 15.53 -35.63 -14.28
CA PRO A 166 14.43 -36.47 -13.81
C PRO A 166 13.97 -36.17 -12.36
N PRO A 167 14.86 -35.93 -11.38
CA PRO A 167 14.46 -35.51 -10.03
C PRO A 167 13.75 -34.14 -10.01
N GLN A 168 14.22 -33.16 -10.78
CA GLN A 168 13.55 -31.85 -10.88
C GLN A 168 12.17 -31.98 -11.52
N GLY A 169 12.03 -32.81 -12.56
CA GLY A 169 10.74 -33.10 -13.20
C GLY A 169 9.74 -33.75 -12.25
N ALA A 170 10.19 -34.73 -11.45
CA ALA A 170 9.36 -35.36 -10.42
C ALA A 170 8.93 -34.37 -9.33
N ARG A 171 9.88 -33.54 -8.84
CA ARG A 171 9.60 -32.50 -7.84
C ARG A 171 8.64 -31.44 -8.36
N LEU A 172 8.77 -31.03 -9.62
CA LEU A 172 7.86 -30.08 -10.26
C LEU A 172 6.43 -30.62 -10.27
N SER A 173 6.23 -31.88 -10.69
CA SER A 173 4.91 -32.53 -10.65
C SER A 173 4.34 -32.61 -9.24
N GLU A 174 5.15 -32.97 -8.24
CA GLU A 174 4.74 -33.04 -6.84
C GLU A 174 4.25 -31.67 -6.33
N LEU A 175 5.03 -30.61 -6.59
CA LEU A 175 4.70 -29.26 -6.15
C LEU A 175 3.44 -28.70 -6.84
N LEU A 176 3.27 -28.96 -8.14
CA LEU A 176 2.07 -28.54 -8.87
C LEU A 176 0.82 -29.23 -8.34
N ALA A 177 0.89 -30.54 -8.08
CA ALA A 177 -0.20 -31.29 -7.47
C ALA A 177 -0.55 -30.72 -6.08
N ARG A 178 0.45 -30.51 -5.22
CA ARG A 178 0.26 -29.93 -3.88
C ARG A 178 -0.32 -28.52 -3.92
N PHE A 179 0.09 -27.68 -4.87
CA PHE A 179 -0.45 -26.33 -5.03
C PHE A 179 -1.96 -26.36 -5.31
N GLN A 180 -2.38 -27.32 -6.14
CA GLN A 180 -3.78 -27.49 -6.52
C GLN A 180 -4.63 -28.16 -5.45
N GLU A 181 -4.10 -29.13 -4.70
CA GLU A 181 -4.82 -29.76 -3.57
C GLU A 181 -5.30 -28.74 -2.54
N ASN A 182 -4.50 -27.70 -2.33
CA ASN A 182 -4.79 -26.62 -1.40
C ASN A 182 -5.61 -25.49 -2.03
N ASP A 183 -6.05 -25.60 -3.29
CA ASP A 183 -6.92 -24.61 -3.94
C ASP A 183 -8.38 -24.83 -3.48
N PRO A 184 -9.00 -23.87 -2.77
CA PRO A 184 -10.38 -23.99 -2.31
C PRO A 184 -11.36 -24.23 -3.46
N ASN A 185 -11.09 -23.69 -4.65
CA ASN A 185 -11.93 -23.84 -5.84
C ASN A 185 -11.77 -25.19 -6.52
N LEU A 186 -10.72 -25.95 -6.21
CA LEU A 186 -10.52 -27.31 -6.70
C LEU A 186 -10.81 -28.36 -5.63
N SER A 187 -11.05 -27.95 -4.38
CA SER A 187 -11.39 -28.84 -3.26
C SER A 187 -12.59 -29.76 -3.56
N TRP A 188 -13.57 -29.32 -4.36
CA TRP A 188 -14.68 -30.16 -4.80
C TRP A 188 -14.20 -31.25 -5.76
N LEU A 189 -13.28 -30.95 -6.68
CA LEU A 189 -12.75 -31.88 -7.65
C LEU A 189 -11.95 -32.99 -6.95
N PHE A 190 -11.11 -32.62 -5.97
CA PHE A 190 -10.33 -33.58 -5.19
C PHE A 190 -11.20 -34.50 -4.32
N ARG A 191 -12.38 -34.05 -3.87
CA ARG A 191 -13.36 -34.93 -3.19
C ARG A 191 -13.86 -36.07 -4.07
N TYR A 192 -13.92 -35.87 -5.40
CA TYR A 192 -14.41 -36.88 -6.34
C TYR A 192 -13.30 -37.66 -7.05
N ILE A 193 -12.09 -37.11 -7.19
CA ILE A 193 -10.95 -37.74 -7.87
C ILE A 193 -10.12 -38.67 -6.95
N VAL A 194 -10.49 -38.78 -5.67
CA VAL A 194 -9.99 -39.75 -4.66
C VAL A 194 -8.51 -39.61 -4.25
N SER A 195 -7.64 -38.92 -4.98
CA SER A 195 -6.33 -38.46 -4.48
C SER A 195 -5.61 -37.57 -5.51
N SER A 196 -4.61 -36.79 -5.11
CA SER A 196 -3.70 -36.07 -6.04
C SER A 196 -3.02 -36.98 -7.06
N GLN A 197 -2.82 -38.26 -6.71
CA GLN A 197 -2.18 -39.24 -7.60
C GLN A 197 -3.03 -39.54 -8.84
N ASN A 198 -4.36 -39.37 -8.75
CA ASN A 198 -5.28 -39.62 -9.85
C ASN A 198 -5.56 -38.39 -10.71
N LEU A 199 -5.10 -37.20 -10.31
CA LEU A 199 -5.39 -35.95 -11.02
C LEU A 199 -4.73 -35.91 -12.41
N ASN A 200 -3.43 -36.16 -12.50
CA ASN A 200 -2.73 -36.13 -13.79
C ASN A 200 -3.24 -37.21 -14.76
N PRO A 201 -3.46 -38.48 -14.35
CA PRO A 201 -4.13 -39.47 -15.19
C PRO A 201 -5.52 -39.02 -15.67
N PHE A 202 -6.33 -38.43 -14.79
CA PHE A 202 -7.65 -37.90 -15.14
C PHE A 202 -7.56 -36.76 -16.16
N LEU A 203 -6.62 -35.82 -16.00
CA LEU A 203 -6.43 -34.71 -16.95
C LEU A 203 -5.95 -35.20 -18.32
N ALA A 204 -5.05 -36.19 -18.33
CA ALA A 204 -4.59 -36.82 -19.56
C ALA A 204 -5.74 -37.53 -20.30
N ASP A 205 -6.63 -38.19 -19.58
CA ASP A 205 -7.81 -38.85 -20.14
C ASP A 205 -8.85 -37.84 -20.64
N ALA A 206 -9.16 -36.82 -19.85
CA ALA A 206 -10.05 -35.72 -20.22
C ALA A 206 -9.62 -35.07 -21.56
N ARG A 207 -8.31 -34.87 -21.76
CA ARG A 207 -7.76 -34.32 -23.01
C ARG A 207 -7.92 -35.24 -24.20
N LYS A 208 -7.76 -36.56 -24.04
CA LYS A 208 -8.04 -37.51 -25.13
C LYS A 208 -9.47 -37.38 -25.64
N HIS A 209 -10.38 -36.98 -24.75
CA HIS A 209 -11.77 -36.71 -25.06
C HIS A 209 -12.08 -35.25 -25.45
N GLY A 210 -11.05 -34.38 -25.57
CA GLY A 210 -11.20 -32.97 -25.97
C GLY A 210 -11.59 -32.02 -24.84
N TRP A 211 -11.53 -32.45 -23.58
CA TRP A 211 -11.87 -31.62 -22.43
C TRP A 211 -10.62 -30.93 -21.88
N THR A 212 -10.73 -29.61 -21.68
CA THR A 212 -9.75 -28.81 -20.93
C THR A 212 -10.44 -28.21 -19.72
N ILE A 213 -9.85 -28.37 -18.53
CA ILE A 213 -10.37 -27.78 -17.31
C ILE A 213 -9.62 -26.46 -17.05
N PRO A 214 -10.29 -25.30 -17.11
CA PRO A 214 -9.66 -24.02 -16.85
C PRO A 214 -9.03 -23.97 -15.44
N ASN A 215 -7.94 -23.22 -15.29
CA ASN A 215 -7.24 -22.96 -14.03
C ASN A 215 -6.45 -24.11 -13.38
N ILE A 216 -6.53 -25.33 -13.91
CA ILE A 216 -5.69 -26.46 -13.50
C ILE A 216 -4.29 -26.32 -14.10
N LEU A 217 -3.25 -26.58 -13.29
CA LEU A 217 -1.87 -26.55 -13.74
C LEU A 217 -1.47 -27.95 -14.24
N ASP A 218 -1.38 -28.12 -15.54
CA ASP A 218 -0.91 -29.39 -16.08
C ASP A 218 0.61 -29.50 -16.02
N ALA A 219 1.09 -30.47 -15.24
CA ALA A 219 2.51 -30.72 -15.06
C ALA A 219 3.23 -31.09 -16.36
N GLU A 220 2.61 -31.85 -17.26
CA GLU A 220 3.28 -32.26 -18.51
C GLU A 220 3.39 -31.08 -19.48
N ALA A 221 2.32 -30.31 -19.70
CA ALA A 221 2.39 -29.09 -20.51
C ALA A 221 3.36 -28.05 -19.94
N ILE A 222 3.47 -27.93 -18.61
CA ILE A 222 4.45 -27.03 -17.98
C ILE A 222 5.87 -27.54 -18.24
N LYS A 223 6.13 -28.84 -18.08
CA LYS A 223 7.44 -29.45 -18.40
C LYS A 223 7.83 -29.26 -19.86
N ASP A 224 6.91 -29.50 -20.78
CA ASP A 224 7.11 -29.30 -22.22
C ASP A 224 7.37 -27.83 -22.55
N SER A 225 6.69 -26.91 -21.86
CA SER A 225 6.92 -25.47 -22.04
C SER A 225 8.30 -25.06 -21.54
N LEU A 226 8.78 -25.63 -20.42
CA LEU A 226 10.09 -25.30 -19.85
C LEU A 226 11.27 -25.70 -20.74
N THR A 227 11.10 -26.70 -21.63
CA THR A 227 12.15 -27.17 -22.55
C THR A 227 12.16 -26.43 -23.90
N SER A 228 11.27 -25.44 -24.08
CA SER A 228 11.19 -24.64 -25.30
C SER A 228 11.73 -23.22 -25.09
N ASP A 229 12.39 -22.66 -26.12
CA ASP A 229 13.08 -21.36 -26.05
C ASP A 229 12.19 -20.19 -25.57
N GLU A 230 10.88 -20.20 -25.89
CA GLU A 230 9.91 -19.17 -25.46
C GLU A 230 8.96 -19.62 -24.34
N GLY A 231 8.92 -20.91 -24.00
CA GLY A 231 7.93 -21.43 -23.06
C GLY A 231 8.29 -21.20 -21.59
N GLY A 232 9.57 -21.00 -21.28
CA GLY A 232 10.05 -20.66 -19.95
C GLY A 232 9.44 -19.37 -19.40
N GLU A 233 9.43 -18.30 -20.20
CA GLU A 233 8.83 -17.01 -19.81
C GLU A 233 7.33 -17.14 -19.56
N ARG A 234 6.62 -17.94 -20.36
CA ARG A 234 5.18 -18.21 -20.18
C ARG A 234 4.89 -18.93 -18.87
N VAL A 235 5.76 -19.85 -18.44
CA VAL A 235 5.63 -20.52 -17.15
C VAL A 235 5.85 -19.54 -15.99
N VAL A 236 6.85 -18.65 -16.10
CA VAL A 236 7.07 -17.60 -15.09
C VAL A 236 5.84 -16.69 -14.99
N GLU A 237 5.31 -16.23 -16.12
CA GLU A 237 4.10 -15.40 -16.16
C GLU A 237 2.89 -16.11 -15.53
N LEU A 238 2.71 -17.40 -15.82
CA LEU A 238 1.66 -18.22 -15.21
C LEU A 238 1.79 -18.25 -13.68
N LEU A 239 3.00 -18.45 -13.15
CA LEU A 239 3.24 -18.45 -11.69
C LEU A 239 3.05 -17.05 -11.07
N ASP A 240 3.27 -15.98 -11.82
CA ASP A 240 2.95 -14.60 -11.42
C ASP A 240 1.45 -14.33 -11.38
N GLN A 241 0.71 -14.83 -12.38
CA GLN A 241 -0.74 -14.76 -12.38
C GLN A 241 -1.34 -15.54 -11.20
N LYS A 242 -0.81 -16.72 -10.89
CA LYS A 242 -1.24 -17.49 -9.71
C LYS A 242 -0.94 -16.78 -8.38
N HIS A 243 0.20 -16.12 -8.25
CA HIS A 243 0.50 -15.32 -7.06
C HIS A 243 -0.50 -14.17 -6.89
N LYS A 244 -0.76 -13.40 -7.95
CA LYS A 244 -1.75 -12.32 -7.94
C LYS A 244 -3.16 -12.83 -7.60
N ALA A 245 -3.50 -14.04 -8.04
CA ALA A 245 -4.77 -14.67 -7.70
C ALA A 245 -4.88 -15.00 -6.20
N LEU A 246 -3.79 -15.47 -5.57
CA LEU A 246 -3.75 -15.67 -4.11
C LEU A 246 -3.90 -14.34 -3.36
N GLU A 247 -3.20 -13.30 -3.78
CA GLU A 247 -3.31 -11.97 -3.14
C GLU A 247 -4.72 -11.40 -3.25
N LEU A 248 -5.38 -11.61 -4.40
CA LEU A 248 -6.77 -11.21 -4.59
C LEU A 248 -7.73 -12.05 -3.73
N HIS A 249 -7.43 -13.35 -3.56
CA HIS A 249 -8.20 -14.22 -2.68
C HIS A 249 -8.10 -13.73 -1.23
N ASP A 250 -6.89 -13.52 -0.71
CA ASP A 250 -6.67 -13.00 0.65
C ASP A 250 -7.43 -11.69 0.88
N LYS A 251 -7.33 -10.73 -0.05
CA LYS A 251 -8.06 -9.46 0.03
C LYS A 251 -9.59 -9.63 0.10
N ARG A 252 -10.13 -10.66 -0.56
CA ARG A 252 -11.58 -10.94 -0.57
C ARG A 252 -12.05 -11.67 0.69
N THR A 253 -11.19 -12.49 1.26
CA THR A 253 -11.48 -13.29 2.48
C THR A 253 -10.98 -12.63 3.75
N GLN A 254 -10.32 -11.48 3.63
CA GLN A 254 -9.75 -10.72 4.74
C GLN A 254 -10.84 -10.40 5.77
N VAL A 255 -10.55 -10.73 7.03
CA VAL A 255 -11.37 -10.34 8.18
C VAL A 255 -10.62 -9.24 8.92
N LEU A 256 -11.20 -8.05 8.92
CA LEU A 256 -10.65 -6.91 9.66
C LEU A 256 -10.84 -7.13 11.15
N LEU A 257 -9.80 -6.82 11.94
CA LEU A 257 -9.89 -6.86 13.40
C LEU A 257 -10.93 -5.86 13.89
N ASN A 258 -11.73 -6.26 14.87
CA ASN A 258 -12.61 -5.34 15.58
C ASN A 258 -11.77 -4.47 16.54
N PRO A 259 -11.80 -3.13 16.43
CA PRO A 259 -11.13 -2.23 17.37
C PRO A 259 -11.48 -2.48 18.84
N ASP A 260 -12.71 -2.92 19.11
CA ASP A 260 -13.20 -3.18 20.47
C ASP A 260 -12.84 -4.58 21.01
N SER A 261 -12.05 -5.39 20.28
CA SER A 261 -11.77 -6.78 20.68
C SER A 261 -10.91 -6.93 21.93
N GLY A 262 -10.10 -5.91 22.24
CA GLY A 262 -9.17 -5.94 23.37
C GLY A 262 -8.03 -6.97 23.24
N GLU A 263 -7.66 -7.38 22.03
CA GLU A 263 -6.56 -8.35 21.84
C GLU A 263 -5.18 -7.78 22.22
N VAL A 264 -5.02 -6.46 22.13
CA VAL A 264 -3.78 -5.72 22.44
C VAL A 264 -4.14 -4.47 23.23
N HIS A 265 -3.48 -4.30 24.37
CA HIS A 265 -3.71 -3.17 25.26
C HIS A 265 -2.40 -2.47 25.61
N VAL A 266 -2.26 -1.25 25.12
CA VAL A 266 -1.23 -0.28 25.49
C VAL A 266 -1.83 0.72 26.48
N VAL A 267 -1.07 1.06 27.51
CA VAL A 267 -1.42 2.12 28.47
C VAL A 267 -0.16 2.93 28.74
N GLU A 268 -0.24 4.25 28.59
CA GLU A 268 0.84 5.19 28.93
C GLU A 268 2.21 4.80 28.32
N GLY A 269 2.21 4.41 27.04
CA GLY A 269 3.44 4.07 26.34
C GLY A 269 4.03 2.69 26.69
N VAL A 270 3.27 1.84 27.39
CA VAL A 270 3.69 0.47 27.76
C VAL A 270 2.67 -0.54 27.26
N LEU A 271 3.14 -1.65 26.67
CA LEU A 271 2.27 -2.79 26.37
C LEU A 271 1.91 -3.50 27.68
N ASN A 272 0.64 -3.52 28.04
CA ASN A 272 0.16 -4.19 29.25
C ASN A 272 -0.23 -5.64 28.98
N SER A 273 -0.91 -5.89 27.87
CA SER A 273 -1.29 -7.25 27.48
C SER A 273 -1.43 -7.41 25.97
N ILE A 274 -1.18 -8.64 25.53
CA ILE A 274 -1.46 -9.14 24.19
C ILE A 274 -1.91 -10.58 24.34
N SER A 275 -2.99 -10.96 23.66
CA SER A 275 -3.59 -12.30 23.81
C SER A 275 -3.75 -12.95 22.44
N ILE A 276 -2.62 -13.39 21.89
CA ILE A 276 -2.54 -13.89 20.51
C ILE A 276 -1.91 -15.28 20.39
N LEU A 277 -0.99 -15.58 21.29
CA LEU A 277 -0.31 -16.86 21.34
C LEU A 277 -1.15 -17.88 22.12
N PRO A 278 -1.15 -19.17 21.73
CA PRO A 278 -1.83 -20.21 22.49
C PRO A 278 -1.30 -20.37 23.91
N ASP A 279 0.01 -20.14 24.11
CA ASP A 279 0.65 -20.17 25.42
C ASP A 279 0.59 -18.79 26.09
N LYS A 280 -0.03 -18.74 27.26
CA LYS A 280 -0.13 -17.54 28.08
C LYS A 280 1.24 -17.03 28.53
N GLN A 281 2.17 -17.92 28.87
CA GLN A 281 3.51 -17.53 29.31
C GLN A 281 4.31 -16.93 28.15
N GLU A 282 4.09 -17.40 26.91
CA GLU A 282 4.68 -16.77 25.72
C GLU A 282 4.07 -15.39 25.43
N ASN A 283 2.76 -15.18 25.66
CA ASN A 283 2.17 -13.84 25.59
C ASN A 283 2.81 -12.89 26.61
N GLU A 284 2.99 -13.34 27.86
CA GLU A 284 3.66 -12.56 28.91
C GLU A 284 5.13 -12.27 28.55
N LEU A 285 5.85 -13.24 27.98
CA LEU A 285 7.19 -13.01 27.44
C LEU A 285 7.17 -11.97 26.32
N LEU A 286 6.23 -12.07 25.37
CA LEU A 286 6.10 -11.11 24.27
C LEU A 286 5.91 -9.68 24.80
N VAL A 287 5.10 -9.49 25.84
CA VAL A 287 4.97 -8.21 26.55
C VAL A 287 6.33 -7.73 27.06
N GLN A 288 7.10 -8.60 27.73
CA GLN A 288 8.44 -8.25 28.23
C GLN A 288 9.40 -7.89 27.09
N LEU A 289 9.38 -8.62 25.98
CA LEU A 289 10.24 -8.35 24.83
C LEU A 289 9.90 -7.00 24.19
N VAL A 290 8.62 -6.75 23.94
CA VAL A 290 8.14 -5.48 23.38
C VAL A 290 8.58 -4.33 24.25
N ASN A 291 8.37 -4.38 25.56
CA ASN A 291 8.67 -3.24 26.43
C ASN A 291 10.19 -3.02 26.61
N ASN A 292 10.96 -4.10 26.78
CA ASN A 292 12.34 -3.98 27.26
C ASN A 292 13.43 -4.09 26.19
N VAL A 293 13.13 -4.58 24.98
CA VAL A 293 14.12 -4.61 23.89
C VAL A 293 14.37 -3.19 23.39
N GLN A 294 15.66 -2.84 23.27
CA GLN A 294 16.13 -1.57 22.75
C GLN A 294 16.77 -1.76 21.38
N VAL A 295 16.37 -0.92 20.42
CA VAL A 295 16.75 -1.00 19.01
C VAL A 295 17.27 0.36 18.58
N GLY A 296 18.46 0.38 17.95
CA GLY A 296 19.18 1.61 17.61
C GLY A 296 19.73 1.61 16.19
N GLY A 297 18.85 1.42 15.18
CA GLY A 297 19.24 1.45 13.77
C GLY A 297 18.62 0.32 12.96
N LYS A 298 19.23 0.01 11.80
CA LYS A 298 18.79 -1.08 10.92
C LYS A 298 19.00 -2.43 11.58
N MET A 299 18.01 -3.30 11.49
CA MET A 299 17.99 -4.64 12.09
C MET A 299 19.17 -5.49 11.63
N SER A 300 19.54 -5.46 10.35
CA SER A 300 20.72 -6.20 9.83
C SER A 300 22.03 -5.88 10.54
N SER A 301 22.17 -4.65 11.06
CA SER A 301 23.39 -4.20 11.76
C SER A 301 23.40 -4.54 13.25
N ILE A 302 22.24 -4.83 13.84
CA ILE A 302 22.07 -4.99 15.30
C ILE A 302 21.41 -6.31 15.72
N LYS A 303 21.06 -7.18 14.77
CA LYS A 303 20.35 -8.45 15.02
C LYS A 303 21.02 -9.34 16.07
N ASP A 304 22.34 -9.35 16.16
CA ASP A 304 23.09 -10.15 17.13
C ASP A 304 22.86 -9.61 18.55
N ASP A 305 22.99 -8.30 18.73
CA ASP A 305 22.76 -7.61 20.00
C ASP A 305 21.29 -7.72 20.43
N VAL A 306 20.35 -7.55 19.51
CA VAL A 306 18.92 -7.71 19.79
C VAL A 306 18.61 -9.17 20.16
N SER A 307 19.21 -10.15 19.49
CA SER A 307 19.04 -11.57 19.85
C SER A 307 19.55 -11.89 21.27
N ASP A 308 20.66 -11.25 21.68
CA ASP A 308 21.22 -11.40 23.02
C ASP A 308 20.38 -10.68 24.08
N GLN A 309 19.82 -9.50 23.76
CA GLN A 309 18.87 -8.81 24.62
C GLN A 309 17.62 -9.66 24.87
N ILE A 310 17.02 -10.22 23.81
CA ILE A 310 15.85 -11.09 23.90
C ILE A 310 16.13 -12.28 24.84
N ALA A 311 17.27 -12.95 24.68
CA ALA A 311 17.66 -14.06 25.55
C ALA A 311 17.87 -13.63 27.01
N LYS A 312 18.45 -12.46 27.26
CA LYS A 312 18.62 -11.90 28.61
C LYS A 312 17.28 -11.56 29.26
N ILE A 313 16.38 -10.92 28.53
CA ILE A 313 15.02 -10.58 28.99
C ILE A 313 14.25 -11.85 29.33
N ALA A 314 14.27 -12.84 28.43
CA ALA A 314 13.64 -14.13 28.68
C ALA A 314 14.22 -14.82 29.92
N LYS A 315 15.55 -14.85 30.08
CA LYS A 315 16.19 -15.42 31.27
C LYS A 315 15.75 -14.71 32.55
N GLY A 316 15.66 -13.38 32.54
CA GLY A 316 15.15 -12.60 33.68
C GLY A 316 13.69 -12.93 34.00
N PHE A 317 12.84 -13.01 32.96
CA PHE A 317 11.42 -13.32 33.09
C PHE A 317 11.17 -14.73 33.65
N TYR A 318 11.88 -15.76 33.17
CA TYR A 318 11.72 -17.13 33.66
C TYR A 318 12.42 -17.40 35.01
N GLY A 319 13.37 -16.56 35.41
CA GLY A 319 14.07 -16.69 36.70
C GLY A 319 14.66 -18.08 36.93
N SER A 320 14.28 -18.74 38.02
CA SER A 320 14.74 -20.09 38.35
C SER A 320 14.25 -21.17 37.39
N ALA A 321 13.13 -20.95 36.69
CA ALA A 321 12.58 -21.91 35.72
C ALA A 321 13.34 -21.90 34.39
N TRP A 322 14.20 -20.89 34.15
CA TRP A 322 14.95 -20.73 32.89
C TRP A 322 15.72 -21.98 32.48
N GLU A 323 16.43 -22.61 33.43
CA GLU A 323 17.31 -23.74 33.16
C GLU A 323 16.57 -24.96 32.60
N ASN A 324 15.28 -25.12 32.93
CA ASN A 324 14.45 -26.23 32.47
C ASN A 324 13.35 -25.78 31.49
N SER A 325 13.40 -24.54 31.02
CA SER A 325 12.39 -23.99 30.12
C SER A 325 12.55 -24.50 28.68
N LEU A 326 11.41 -24.71 28.00
CA LEU A 326 11.39 -25.11 26.58
C LEU A 326 11.83 -23.97 25.65
N ILE A 327 11.67 -22.72 26.06
CA ILE A 327 12.04 -21.53 25.27
C ILE A 327 13.56 -21.36 25.18
N ARG A 328 14.33 -21.76 26.20
CA ARG A 328 15.79 -21.58 26.24
C ARG A 328 16.51 -22.21 25.04
N PRO A 329 16.34 -23.51 24.72
CA PRO A 329 16.98 -24.09 23.54
C PRO A 329 16.53 -23.39 22.26
N GLN A 330 15.25 -23.03 22.12
CA GLN A 330 14.75 -22.34 20.94
C GLN A 330 15.42 -20.96 20.75
N LEU A 331 15.56 -20.16 21.81
CA LEU A 331 16.27 -18.87 21.75
C LEU A 331 17.75 -19.02 21.41
N ASN A 332 18.39 -20.12 21.81
CA ASN A 332 19.75 -20.42 21.36
C ASN A 332 19.80 -20.74 19.86
N GLU A 333 18.82 -21.47 19.33
CA GLU A 333 18.71 -21.71 17.89
C GLU A 333 18.44 -20.41 17.11
N ILE A 334 17.62 -19.48 17.63
CA ILE A 334 17.48 -18.13 17.05
C ILE A 334 18.84 -17.44 16.96
N ARG A 335 19.59 -17.43 18.07
CA ARG A 335 20.91 -16.78 18.16
C ARG A 335 21.92 -17.37 17.18
N ARG A 336 21.90 -18.67 16.96
CA ARG A 336 22.72 -19.36 15.95
C ARG A 336 22.29 -18.98 14.54
N TYR A 337 20.98 -19.04 14.26
CA TYR A 337 20.41 -18.74 12.94
C TYR A 337 20.75 -17.32 12.47
N VAL A 338 20.54 -16.31 13.32
CA VAL A 338 20.78 -14.91 12.94
C VAL A 338 22.25 -14.60 12.68
N ARG A 339 23.16 -15.38 13.30
CA ARG A 339 24.61 -15.34 13.10
C ARG A 339 25.09 -16.16 11.90
N GLY A 340 24.18 -16.71 11.09
CA GLY A 340 24.49 -17.49 9.90
C GLY A 340 25.00 -18.90 10.19
N GLN A 341 24.79 -19.41 11.41
CA GLN A 341 25.13 -20.79 11.75
C GLN A 341 23.95 -21.71 11.40
N GLU A 342 24.25 -22.99 11.14
CA GLU A 342 23.21 -24.01 11.02
C GLU A 342 22.41 -24.07 12.33
N ALA A 343 21.09 -24.04 12.23
CA ALA A 343 20.19 -23.98 13.37
C ALA A 343 18.85 -24.63 13.03
N ASP A 344 18.27 -25.30 14.01
CA ASP A 344 16.97 -25.97 13.90
C ASP A 344 15.88 -25.08 14.52
N VAL A 345 15.44 -24.09 13.73
CA VAL A 345 14.39 -23.16 14.14
C VAL A 345 13.02 -23.82 14.02
N ASP A 346 12.28 -23.85 15.12
CA ASP A 346 10.87 -24.29 15.12
C ASP A 346 9.97 -23.23 14.49
N TRP A 347 9.68 -23.42 13.20
CA TRP A 347 8.79 -22.54 12.43
C TRP A 347 7.29 -22.73 12.76
N ASN A 348 6.92 -23.74 13.57
CA ASN A 348 5.54 -23.94 14.00
C ASN A 348 5.22 -23.18 15.30
N ASN A 349 6.25 -22.78 16.05
CA ASN A 349 6.08 -21.87 17.19
C ASN A 349 6.00 -20.42 16.69
N THR A 350 4.82 -19.81 16.82
CA THR A 350 4.54 -18.45 16.31
C THR A 350 5.48 -17.39 16.89
N LEU A 351 5.79 -17.44 18.19
CA LEU A 351 6.69 -16.47 18.81
C LEU A 351 8.11 -16.60 18.26
N ILE A 352 8.65 -17.83 18.24
CA ILE A 352 9.99 -18.12 17.75
C ILE A 352 10.12 -17.75 16.26
N ALA A 353 9.18 -18.20 15.43
CA ALA A 353 9.15 -17.89 14.00
C ALA A 353 9.09 -16.37 13.74
N SER A 354 8.31 -15.64 14.54
CA SER A 354 8.18 -14.18 14.45
C SER A 354 9.49 -13.47 14.81
N ILE A 355 10.11 -13.85 15.93
CA ILE A 355 11.40 -13.27 16.36
C ILE A 355 12.46 -13.48 15.28
N VAL A 356 12.63 -14.72 14.80
CA VAL A 356 13.65 -15.03 13.78
C VAL A 356 13.38 -14.25 12.49
N SER A 357 12.11 -14.12 12.08
CA SER A 357 11.73 -13.39 10.87
C SER A 357 12.11 -11.92 10.95
N VAL A 358 11.80 -11.26 12.07
CA VAL A 358 12.15 -9.85 12.29
C VAL A 358 13.67 -9.67 12.34
N LEU A 359 14.39 -10.48 13.12
CA LEU A 359 15.85 -10.36 13.23
C LEU A 359 16.59 -10.64 11.91
N SER A 360 16.03 -11.50 11.05
CA SER A 360 16.68 -11.91 9.81
C SER A 360 16.34 -11.00 8.62
N ARG A 361 15.13 -10.43 8.58
CA ARG A 361 14.58 -9.74 7.41
C ARG A 361 13.82 -8.44 7.72
N GLY A 362 13.86 -7.95 8.96
CA GLY A 362 13.06 -6.81 9.43
C GLY A 362 13.50 -5.43 8.94
N ASP A 363 14.46 -5.31 8.03
CA ASP A 363 14.79 -4.02 7.40
C ASP A 363 13.78 -3.61 6.32
N GLU A 364 13.13 -4.61 5.68
CA GLU A 364 12.21 -4.42 4.56
C GLU A 364 10.99 -5.32 4.77
N TRP A 365 9.83 -4.71 4.97
CA TRP A 365 8.61 -5.40 5.41
C TRP A 365 8.13 -6.45 4.40
N ASP A 366 8.30 -6.18 3.11
CA ASP A 366 7.89 -7.03 1.99
C ASP A 366 8.80 -8.27 1.85
N LYS A 367 10.11 -8.10 2.07
CA LYS A 367 11.07 -9.20 2.16
C LYS A 367 10.82 -10.04 3.40
N MET A 368 10.45 -9.42 4.52
CA MET A 368 10.04 -10.14 5.73
C MET A 368 8.77 -10.96 5.48
N LEU A 369 7.73 -10.39 4.86
CA LEU A 369 6.51 -11.12 4.49
C LEU A 369 6.82 -12.31 3.58
N SER A 370 7.61 -12.06 2.53
CA SER A 370 8.04 -13.11 1.58
C SER A 370 8.80 -14.23 2.30
N PHE A 371 9.66 -13.89 3.25
CA PHE A 371 10.39 -14.86 4.07
C PHE A 371 9.44 -15.68 4.95
N MET A 372 8.51 -15.05 5.66
CA MET A 372 7.51 -15.73 6.48
C MET A 372 6.64 -16.69 5.65
N ARG A 373 6.22 -16.26 4.45
CA ARG A 373 5.49 -17.11 3.49
C ARG A 373 6.29 -18.33 3.05
N ARG A 374 7.60 -18.19 2.76
CA ARG A 374 8.48 -19.34 2.45
C ARG A 374 8.56 -20.33 3.61
N LYS A 375 8.45 -19.86 4.85
CA LYS A 375 8.44 -20.70 6.05
C LYS A 375 7.08 -21.31 6.37
N GLY A 376 6.04 -20.97 5.60
CA GLY A 376 4.68 -21.48 5.78
C GLY A 376 3.92 -20.82 6.93
N MET A 377 4.35 -19.64 7.39
CA MET A 377 3.61 -18.87 8.38
C MET A 377 2.31 -18.34 7.78
N SER A 378 1.22 -18.43 8.53
CA SER A 378 -0.11 -17.96 8.13
C SER A 378 -0.59 -16.74 8.91
N ASP A 379 -0.10 -16.55 10.14
CA ASP A 379 -0.44 -15.40 10.98
C ASP A 379 0.80 -14.51 11.19
N TYR A 380 0.71 -13.26 10.74
CA TYR A 380 1.83 -12.31 10.77
C TYR A 380 1.71 -11.26 11.87
N ARG A 381 0.66 -11.31 12.70
CA ARG A 381 0.39 -10.31 13.75
C ARG A 381 1.57 -10.11 14.70
N VAL A 382 2.14 -11.18 15.25
CA VAL A 382 3.26 -11.10 16.21
C VAL A 382 4.52 -10.56 15.54
N ALA A 383 4.85 -11.04 14.34
CA ALA A 383 6.02 -10.60 13.60
C ALA A 383 5.95 -9.11 13.25
N PHE A 384 4.81 -8.64 12.74
CA PHE A 384 4.66 -7.22 12.41
C PHE A 384 4.47 -6.31 13.62
N ALA A 385 3.92 -6.81 14.73
CA ALA A 385 3.92 -6.09 16.01
C ALA A 385 5.35 -5.87 16.53
N LEU A 386 6.21 -6.90 16.48
CA LEU A 386 7.62 -6.79 16.85
C LEU A 386 8.39 -5.88 15.88
N TYR A 387 8.23 -6.06 14.58
CA TYR A 387 8.80 -5.17 13.56
C TYR A 387 8.40 -3.71 13.83
N GLY A 388 7.12 -3.47 14.11
CA GLY A 388 6.62 -2.14 14.36
C GLY A 388 7.11 -1.53 15.65
N ALA A 389 7.20 -2.30 16.73
CA ALA A 389 7.83 -1.87 17.97
C ALA A 389 9.30 -1.52 17.74
N PHE A 390 10.06 -2.37 17.04
CA PHE A 390 11.50 -2.17 16.85
C PHE A 390 11.83 -1.02 15.89
N THR A 391 10.95 -0.76 14.92
CA THR A 391 11.13 0.30 13.92
C THR A 391 10.58 1.65 14.43
N GLY A 392 9.47 1.61 15.17
CA GLY A 392 8.65 2.77 15.52
C GLY A 392 7.83 3.30 14.34
N PHE A 393 6.65 3.87 14.62
CA PHE A 393 5.71 4.32 13.59
C PHE A 393 6.31 5.36 12.63
N ALA A 394 7.12 6.28 13.15
CA ALA A 394 7.76 7.33 12.35
C ALA A 394 8.59 6.77 11.19
N ASN A 395 9.34 5.69 11.45
CA ASN A 395 10.25 5.08 10.49
C ASN A 395 9.61 3.99 9.61
N MET A 396 8.34 3.65 9.86
CA MET A 396 7.60 2.81 8.91
C MET A 396 7.47 3.54 7.58
N THR A 397 7.41 2.80 6.48
CA THR A 397 7.20 3.38 5.15
C THR A 397 5.70 3.47 4.85
N ARG A 398 5.30 4.45 4.02
CA ARG A 398 3.90 4.65 3.67
C ARG A 398 3.27 3.45 2.97
N ASP A 399 4.00 2.77 2.09
CA ASP A 399 3.54 1.55 1.41
C ASP A 399 3.12 0.45 2.40
N PHE A 400 3.82 0.34 3.55
CA PHE A 400 3.41 -0.56 4.63
C PHE A 400 2.17 -0.05 5.35
N THR A 401 2.14 1.23 5.77
CA THR A 401 1.00 1.77 6.53
C THR A 401 -0.28 1.90 5.71
N ASP A 402 -0.16 2.04 4.40
CA ASP A 402 -1.30 2.12 3.47
C ASP A 402 -2.10 0.81 3.42
N LEU A 403 -1.51 -0.32 3.83
CA LEU A 403 -2.21 -1.60 4.03
C LEU A 403 -3.29 -1.54 5.12
N LEU A 404 -3.32 -0.46 5.91
CA LEU A 404 -4.37 -0.13 6.87
C LEU A 404 -5.02 1.22 6.55
N LEU A 405 -4.22 2.27 6.31
CA LEU A 405 -4.72 3.65 6.20
C LEU A 405 -5.55 3.95 4.95
N THR A 406 -5.51 3.07 3.95
CA THR A 406 -6.32 3.21 2.71
C THR A 406 -7.58 2.35 2.70
N LEU A 407 -7.84 1.62 3.79
CA LEU A 407 -9.07 0.86 3.96
C LEU A 407 -10.29 1.78 4.11
N ASP A 408 -11.46 1.18 4.31
CA ASP A 408 -12.70 1.93 4.52
C ASP A 408 -12.52 3.00 5.60
N SER A 409 -12.89 4.23 5.26
CA SER A 409 -12.56 5.38 6.11
C SER A 409 -13.25 5.37 7.47
N LYS A 410 -14.39 4.69 7.61
CA LYS A 410 -15.05 4.53 8.90
C LYS A 410 -14.24 3.57 9.77
N TYR A 411 -13.82 2.45 9.20
CA TYR A 411 -12.95 1.51 9.88
C TYR A 411 -11.62 2.15 10.32
N VAL A 412 -10.94 2.87 9.42
CA VAL A 412 -9.67 3.54 9.75
C VAL A 412 -9.86 4.59 10.85
N ALA A 413 -10.99 5.31 10.85
CA ALA A 413 -11.32 6.26 11.90
C ALA A 413 -11.53 5.58 13.27
N GLU A 414 -12.19 4.42 13.31
CA GLU A 414 -12.38 3.63 14.53
C GLU A 414 -11.04 3.11 15.07
N VAL A 415 -10.21 2.53 14.20
CA VAL A 415 -8.85 2.07 14.56
C VAL A 415 -7.98 3.22 15.09
N TYR A 416 -8.01 4.38 14.44
CA TYR A 416 -7.25 5.54 14.91
C TYR A 416 -7.70 5.97 16.31
N LYS A 417 -9.02 6.06 16.54
CA LYS A 417 -9.58 6.46 17.85
C LYS A 417 -9.16 5.50 18.95
N GLU A 418 -9.19 4.20 18.67
CA GLU A 418 -8.73 3.18 19.60
C GLU A 418 -7.24 3.35 19.92
N PHE A 419 -6.40 3.47 18.90
CA PHE A 419 -4.96 3.68 19.10
C PHE A 419 -4.67 4.96 19.88
N HIS A 420 -5.38 6.04 19.58
CA HIS A 420 -5.25 7.29 20.33
C HIS A 420 -5.63 7.10 21.80
N GLY A 421 -6.76 6.44 22.08
CA GLY A 421 -7.19 6.14 23.44
C GLY A 421 -6.16 5.32 24.23
N GLN A 422 -5.59 4.28 23.61
CA GLN A 422 -4.55 3.47 24.24
C GLN A 422 -3.24 4.23 24.48
N LEU A 423 -2.82 5.06 23.52
CA LEU A 423 -1.55 5.78 23.60
C LEU A 423 -1.60 6.97 24.57
N HIS A 424 -2.73 7.68 24.63
CA HIS A 424 -2.86 8.94 25.37
C HIS A 424 -3.73 8.84 26.62
N GLY A 425 -4.39 7.70 26.86
CA GLY A 425 -5.26 7.48 28.02
C GLY A 425 -6.60 8.25 27.96
N THR A 426 -6.82 9.03 26.90
CA THR A 426 -8.03 9.84 26.71
C THR A 426 -8.64 9.58 25.33
N PRO A 427 -9.97 9.39 25.25
CA PRO A 427 -10.63 9.26 23.97
C PRO A 427 -10.62 10.61 23.24
N ILE A 428 -10.59 10.55 21.91
CA ILE A 428 -10.66 11.77 21.09
C ILE A 428 -12.01 12.46 21.30
N ASN A 429 -11.98 13.72 21.71
CA ASN A 429 -13.17 14.55 21.72
C ASN A 429 -13.55 14.89 20.28
N THR A 430 -14.70 14.40 19.82
CA THR A 430 -15.20 14.62 18.46
C THR A 430 -16.30 15.70 18.39
N LYS A 431 -16.64 16.32 19.53
CA LYS A 431 -17.76 17.27 19.63
C LYS A 431 -17.40 18.70 19.22
N SER A 432 -16.14 18.98 18.92
CA SER A 432 -15.57 20.33 18.83
C SER A 432 -15.88 21.07 17.53
N PHE A 433 -16.25 20.39 16.45
CA PHE A 433 -16.63 21.03 15.17
C PHE A 433 -18.15 21.10 15.01
N VAL A 434 -18.78 21.97 15.80
CA VAL A 434 -19.99 22.67 15.35
C VAL A 434 -19.51 23.80 14.45
N GLU A 435 -20.08 23.92 13.24
CA GLU A 435 -19.80 25.00 12.30
C GLU A 435 -20.06 26.38 12.93
N GLU A 436 -19.06 26.98 13.56
CA GLU A 436 -19.00 28.43 13.67
C GLU A 436 -18.49 28.96 12.34
N ASN A 437 -19.44 29.34 11.48
CA ASN A 437 -19.14 30.22 10.36
C ASN A 437 -18.46 31.47 10.92
N PRO A 438 -17.22 31.82 10.51
CA PRO A 438 -16.61 33.07 10.93
C PRO A 438 -17.51 34.23 10.51
N PRO A 439 -17.67 35.27 11.35
CA PRO A 439 -18.50 36.42 11.04
C PRO A 439 -17.91 37.14 9.83
N GLY A 440 -18.54 36.97 8.66
CA GLY A 440 -18.08 37.60 7.42
C GLY A 440 -18.49 36.91 6.11
N TYR A 441 -19.07 35.71 6.14
CA TYR A 441 -19.53 35.08 4.91
C TYR A 441 -20.90 35.63 4.48
N THR A 442 -20.93 36.44 3.42
CA THR A 442 -22.14 36.77 2.67
C THR A 442 -22.17 35.92 1.40
N PRO A 443 -23.01 34.88 1.32
CA PRO A 443 -23.31 34.25 0.06
C PRO A 443 -24.43 35.04 -0.63
N GLU A 444 -24.13 35.57 -1.81
CA GLU A 444 -25.15 36.08 -2.72
C GLU A 444 -26.08 34.94 -3.17
N THR A 445 -27.20 34.76 -2.48
CA THR A 445 -28.32 33.95 -2.95
C THR A 445 -29.32 34.83 -3.67
N LYS A 446 -29.40 34.70 -5.00
CA LYS A 446 -30.60 35.09 -5.74
C LYS A 446 -31.67 34.04 -5.47
N ALA A 447 -32.64 34.43 -4.65
CA ALA A 447 -33.90 33.75 -4.46
C ALA A 447 -34.73 33.71 -5.75
N LEU A 448 -35.45 32.61 -5.98
CA LEU A 448 -36.79 32.69 -6.53
C LEU A 448 -37.71 31.71 -5.78
N ALA A 449 -38.82 32.28 -5.35
CA ALA A 449 -39.84 31.74 -4.48
C ALA A 449 -40.57 30.52 -5.06
N ASN A 450 -41.06 29.65 -4.17
CA ASN A 450 -42.51 29.63 -3.95
C ASN A 450 -42.90 29.02 -2.61
N GLU A 451 -43.85 29.71 -1.99
CA GLU A 451 -44.43 29.48 -0.67
C GLU A 451 -45.48 28.37 -0.67
N GLY A 452 -45.70 27.79 0.51
CA GLY A 452 -47.03 27.35 0.95
C GLY A 452 -47.18 25.87 1.29
N ARG A 453 -46.92 25.49 2.56
CA ARG A 453 -47.97 25.23 3.58
C ARG A 453 -47.42 24.52 4.83
N THR A 454 -47.53 25.24 5.94
CA THR A 454 -47.93 24.83 7.32
C THR A 454 -47.37 23.54 7.92
N SER A 455 -46.41 23.75 8.82
CA SER A 455 -46.33 23.24 10.21
C SER A 455 -47.05 21.94 10.58
N GLU A 456 -46.26 20.95 10.98
CA GLU A 456 -46.54 20.16 12.19
C GLU A 456 -45.24 19.66 12.82
N SER A 457 -45.33 19.42 14.12
CA SER A 457 -44.30 19.45 15.15
C SER A 457 -43.29 18.31 15.15
N ALA A 458 -42.07 18.67 15.56
CA ALA A 458 -41.15 17.94 16.42
C ALA A 458 -41.21 16.40 16.39
N ASP A 459 -40.23 15.80 15.70
CA ASP A 459 -39.64 14.56 16.19
C ASP A 459 -38.17 14.42 15.80
N LYS A 460 -37.37 13.86 16.72
CA LYS A 460 -35.97 13.50 16.53
C LYS A 460 -35.90 12.40 15.47
N THR A 461 -35.01 12.45 14.45
CA THR A 461 -34.17 11.32 13.96
C THR A 461 -33.60 11.44 12.54
N SER A 462 -32.45 10.75 12.35
CA SER A 462 -32.10 9.86 11.22
C SER A 462 -31.51 10.48 9.94
N VAL A 463 -30.23 10.17 9.72
CA VAL A 463 -29.61 9.94 8.41
C VAL A 463 -30.61 9.23 7.48
N LYS A 464 -30.87 9.74 6.27
CA LYS A 464 -31.81 9.11 5.33
C LYS A 464 -31.27 7.75 4.87
N SER A 465 -31.95 6.67 5.26
CA SER A 465 -31.59 5.29 4.90
C SER A 465 -31.59 5.07 3.37
N LEU A 466 -30.77 4.13 2.86
CA LEU A 466 -30.67 3.81 1.43
C LEU A 466 -32.05 3.46 0.85
N SER A 467 -32.86 2.69 1.58
CA SER A 467 -34.20 2.34 1.16
C SER A 467 -35.09 3.56 0.96
N LYS A 468 -34.99 4.59 1.83
CA LYS A 468 -35.73 5.84 1.64
C LYS A 468 -35.31 6.56 0.36
N ARG A 469 -34.02 6.61 0.05
CA ARG A 469 -33.49 7.25 -1.17
C ARG A 469 -33.93 6.53 -2.44
N VAL A 470 -33.77 5.20 -2.47
CA VAL A 470 -34.15 4.38 -3.62
C VAL A 470 -35.66 4.39 -3.83
N MET A 471 -36.46 4.30 -2.77
CA MET A 471 -37.92 4.33 -2.90
C MET A 471 -38.43 5.73 -3.28
N ALA A 472 -37.78 6.81 -2.83
CA ALA A 472 -38.09 8.17 -3.31
C ALA A 472 -37.79 8.30 -4.81
N ALA A 473 -36.59 7.88 -5.25
CA ALA A 473 -36.20 7.90 -6.66
C ALA A 473 -37.12 7.03 -7.53
N PHE A 474 -37.51 5.86 -7.02
CA PHE A 474 -38.50 5.00 -7.68
C PHE A 474 -39.84 5.70 -7.78
N ASN A 475 -40.32 6.36 -6.73
CA ASN A 475 -41.59 7.08 -6.74
C ASN A 475 -41.59 8.28 -7.71
N GLU A 476 -40.47 8.99 -7.86
CA GLU A 476 -40.28 10.08 -8.82
C GLU A 476 -40.24 9.63 -10.28
N MET A 477 -39.89 8.37 -10.55
CA MET A 477 -39.79 7.89 -11.92
C MET A 477 -41.17 7.75 -12.59
N SER A 478 -41.31 8.26 -13.81
CA SER A 478 -42.47 8.02 -14.69
C SER A 478 -42.15 6.89 -15.67
N TYR A 479 -42.79 5.73 -15.50
CA TYR A 479 -42.56 4.54 -16.33
C TYR A 479 -43.85 3.70 -16.51
N ARG A 480 -44.07 3.18 -17.72
CA ARG A 480 -45.24 2.35 -18.05
C ARG A 480 -45.07 0.95 -17.44
N SER A 481 -46.04 0.49 -16.63
CA SER A 481 -45.97 -0.76 -15.84
C SER A 481 -45.02 -0.73 -14.64
N LYS A 482 -44.82 0.44 -14.03
CA LYS A 482 -44.05 0.64 -12.78
C LYS A 482 -44.43 -0.33 -11.66
N ASP A 483 -45.72 -0.70 -11.56
CA ASP A 483 -46.23 -1.61 -10.52
C ASP A 483 -45.57 -2.99 -10.55
N LYS A 484 -45.14 -3.47 -11.73
CA LYS A 484 -44.46 -4.77 -11.89
C LYS A 484 -42.98 -4.75 -11.47
N LEU A 485 -42.40 -3.56 -11.30
CA LEU A 485 -40.98 -3.38 -10.97
C LEU A 485 -40.73 -3.14 -9.47
N ALA A 486 -41.78 -2.81 -8.71
CA ALA A 486 -41.69 -2.46 -7.30
C ALA A 486 -41.27 -3.65 -6.42
N GLU A 487 -41.83 -4.83 -6.68
CA GLU A 487 -41.57 -6.03 -5.89
C GLU A 487 -40.12 -6.55 -6.06
N PRO A 488 -39.57 -6.68 -7.29
CA PRO A 488 -38.14 -6.97 -7.48
C PRO A 488 -37.21 -5.93 -6.86
N LEU A 489 -37.59 -4.65 -6.88
CA LEU A 489 -36.78 -3.56 -6.32
C LEU A 489 -36.69 -3.66 -4.78
N LYS A 490 -37.81 -3.96 -4.11
CA LYS A 490 -37.84 -4.16 -2.65
C LYS A 490 -36.97 -5.34 -2.22
N ARG A 491 -37.05 -6.47 -2.92
CA ARG A 491 -36.18 -7.63 -2.65
C ARG A 491 -34.70 -7.30 -2.84
N CYS A 492 -34.37 -6.54 -3.88
CA CYS A 492 -33.01 -6.06 -4.09
C CYS A 492 -32.53 -5.14 -2.96
N LEU A 493 -33.41 -4.32 -2.35
CA LEU A 493 -33.08 -3.47 -1.21
C LEU A 493 -32.85 -4.29 0.07
N GLU A 494 -33.69 -5.30 0.32
CA GLU A 494 -33.50 -6.24 1.44
C GLU A 494 -32.17 -7.00 1.32
N GLU A 495 -31.82 -7.41 0.09
CA GLU A 495 -30.59 -8.14 -0.20
C GLU A 495 -29.33 -7.25 -0.19
N ALA A 496 -29.43 -6.01 -0.67
CA ALA A 496 -28.32 -5.05 -0.61
C ALA A 496 -28.05 -4.58 0.82
N GLY A 497 -29.10 -4.46 1.64
CA GLY A 497 -29.03 -3.94 3.00
C GLY A 497 -28.86 -2.41 3.05
N GLU A 498 -29.22 -1.81 4.19
CA GLU A 498 -29.23 -0.34 4.36
C GLU A 498 -27.83 0.31 4.31
N ASN A 499 -26.77 -0.48 4.44
CA ASN A 499 -25.38 -0.01 4.40
C ASN A 499 -24.77 -0.05 2.98
N ALA A 500 -25.48 -0.57 1.97
CA ALA A 500 -24.96 -0.61 0.60
C ALA A 500 -24.89 0.79 -0.02
N THR A 501 -23.86 1.02 -0.83
CA THR A 501 -23.78 2.21 -1.68
C THR A 501 -24.80 2.14 -2.82
N VAL A 502 -25.20 3.29 -3.37
CA VAL A 502 -26.05 3.37 -4.57
C VAL A 502 -25.46 2.56 -5.73
N SER A 503 -24.14 2.59 -5.91
CA SER A 503 -23.44 1.84 -6.97
C SER A 503 -23.50 0.33 -6.74
N GLN A 504 -23.29 -0.14 -5.51
CA GLN A 504 -23.45 -1.56 -5.16
C GLN A 504 -24.90 -2.02 -5.36
N PHE A 505 -25.86 -1.22 -4.92
CA PHE A 505 -27.28 -1.48 -5.12
C PHE A 505 -27.63 -1.58 -6.62
N LEU A 506 -27.22 -0.60 -7.43
CA LEU A 506 -27.47 -0.61 -8.88
C LEU A 506 -26.77 -1.79 -9.57
N HIS A 507 -25.60 -2.21 -9.10
CA HIS A 507 -24.91 -3.38 -9.61
C HIS A 507 -25.72 -4.66 -9.33
N ILE A 508 -26.16 -4.87 -8.08
CA ILE A 508 -26.99 -6.03 -7.70
C ILE A 508 -28.31 -6.03 -8.49
N LEU A 509 -28.96 -4.86 -8.60
CA LEU A 509 -30.21 -4.68 -9.34
C LEU A 509 -30.05 -5.03 -10.82
N GLY A 510 -28.93 -4.63 -11.43
CA GLY A 510 -28.67 -4.83 -12.86
C GLY A 510 -28.20 -6.24 -13.23
N GLU A 511 -27.57 -6.97 -12.31
CA GLU A 511 -27.03 -8.32 -12.54
C GLU A 511 -28.00 -9.42 -12.08
N LYS A 512 -28.55 -9.33 -10.86
CA LYS A 512 -29.43 -10.39 -10.30
C LYS A 512 -30.88 -10.25 -10.71
N TYR A 513 -31.35 -9.02 -10.94
CA TYR A 513 -32.76 -8.74 -11.27
C TYR A 513 -32.97 -8.37 -12.75
N GLU A 514 -32.02 -8.72 -13.64
CA GLU A 514 -32.13 -8.43 -15.07
C GLU A 514 -33.39 -9.02 -15.72
N ASN A 515 -33.73 -10.26 -15.37
CA ASN A 515 -34.90 -10.98 -15.87
C ASN A 515 -36.22 -10.52 -15.21
N ALA A 516 -36.13 -9.70 -14.17
CA ALA A 516 -37.26 -9.10 -13.46
C ALA A 516 -37.56 -7.65 -13.92
N GLY A 517 -37.01 -7.25 -15.07
CA GLY A 517 -37.25 -5.94 -15.69
C GLY A 517 -36.19 -4.89 -15.40
N TRP A 518 -35.15 -5.21 -14.61
CA TRP A 518 -34.08 -4.29 -14.19
C TRP A 518 -32.77 -4.43 -14.96
N LYS A 519 -32.79 -5.05 -16.15
CA LYS A 519 -31.59 -5.14 -17.01
C LYS A 519 -30.98 -3.77 -17.29
N LYS A 520 -29.66 -3.65 -17.28
CA LYS A 520 -28.92 -2.37 -17.49
C LYS A 520 -29.26 -1.64 -18.80
N SER A 521 -29.68 -2.38 -19.83
CA SER A 521 -30.13 -1.81 -21.10
C SER A 521 -31.55 -1.23 -21.05
N ASN A 522 -32.37 -1.57 -20.05
CA ASN A 522 -33.76 -1.15 -19.96
C ASN A 522 -33.90 0.32 -19.54
N LYS A 523 -34.93 0.98 -20.09
CA LYS A 523 -35.23 2.38 -19.76
C LYS A 523 -35.54 2.61 -18.28
N ALA A 524 -36.19 1.66 -17.61
CA ALA A 524 -36.48 1.76 -16.18
C ALA A 524 -35.19 1.81 -15.33
N TYR A 525 -34.24 0.91 -15.60
CA TYR A 525 -32.95 0.89 -14.92
C TYR A 525 -32.19 2.20 -15.12
N LYS A 526 -32.02 2.63 -16.38
CA LYS A 526 -31.32 3.88 -16.71
C LYS A 526 -31.97 5.10 -16.06
N ARG A 527 -33.29 5.11 -15.92
CA ARG A 527 -34.02 6.23 -15.29
C ARG A 527 -33.83 6.26 -13.78
N LEU A 528 -33.83 5.09 -13.13
CA LEU A 528 -33.55 4.99 -11.70
C LEU A 528 -32.09 5.36 -11.40
N GLU A 529 -31.15 4.85 -12.19
CA GLU A 529 -29.73 5.21 -12.14
C GLU A 529 -29.54 6.72 -12.32
N GLU A 530 -30.20 7.33 -13.29
CA GLU A 530 -30.10 8.78 -13.53
C GLU A 530 -30.60 9.61 -12.32
N ILE A 531 -31.72 9.23 -11.69
CA ILE A 531 -32.25 9.94 -10.51
C ILE A 531 -31.31 9.77 -9.33
N LEU A 532 -30.86 8.53 -9.07
CA LEU A 532 -29.95 8.22 -7.96
C LEU A 532 -28.56 8.83 -8.14
N SER A 533 -28.09 8.95 -9.39
CA SER A 533 -26.82 9.61 -9.73
C SER A 533 -26.91 11.14 -9.77
N ARG A 534 -28.11 11.73 -9.86
CA ARG A 534 -28.30 13.19 -9.69
C ARG A 534 -28.13 13.57 -8.22
N ASP A 535 -28.68 12.78 -7.32
CA ASP A 535 -28.48 12.95 -5.87
C ASP A 535 -27.01 12.71 -5.44
N SER A 536 -26.24 11.91 -6.19
CA SER A 536 -24.82 11.67 -5.90
C SER A 536 -23.86 12.70 -6.51
N LYS A 537 -24.32 13.62 -7.36
CA LYS A 537 -23.46 14.62 -8.03
C LYS A 537 -23.17 15.88 -7.21
N ASN A 538 -23.77 16.03 -6.03
CA ASN A 538 -23.36 17.02 -5.03
C ASN A 538 -22.24 16.53 -4.09
N GLU A 539 -21.72 15.32 -4.29
CA GLU A 539 -20.58 14.79 -3.55
C GLU A 539 -19.48 14.31 -4.52
N GLY A 540 -18.45 15.15 -4.72
CA GLY A 540 -17.09 14.75 -5.07
C GLY A 540 -16.84 14.06 -6.42
N LEU A 541 -16.36 14.83 -7.41
CA LEU A 541 -15.58 14.30 -8.53
C LEU A 541 -14.23 13.77 -8.04
N LYS A 542 -14.03 12.45 -8.06
CA LYS A 542 -12.74 11.79 -8.27
C LYS A 542 -12.93 10.60 -9.20
N MET A 543 -12.47 10.74 -10.44
CA MET A 543 -12.03 9.58 -11.22
C MET A 543 -10.53 9.44 -10.98
N HIS A 544 -10.14 8.41 -10.21
CA HIS A 544 -8.77 7.91 -10.23
C HIS A 544 -8.66 6.90 -11.38
N ASP A 545 -7.75 7.16 -12.31
CA ASP A 545 -7.27 6.19 -13.29
C ASP A 545 -6.31 5.24 -12.55
N ASP A 546 -6.81 4.05 -12.21
CA ASP A 546 -5.99 2.96 -11.66
C ASP A 546 -5.11 2.35 -12.76
N LYS A 547 -3.91 2.90 -12.93
CA LYS A 547 -2.79 2.18 -13.56
C LYS A 547 -1.47 2.50 -12.86
N LYS A 548 -1.13 1.74 -11.83
CA LYS A 548 0.26 1.32 -11.57
C LYS A 548 0.31 -0.15 -11.10
N PRO A 549 1.20 -0.97 -11.65
CA PRO A 549 1.31 -2.38 -11.30
C PRO A 549 1.97 -2.56 -9.94
N PHE A 550 1.35 -3.41 -9.14
CA PHE A 550 1.89 -4.01 -7.92
C PHE A 550 2.88 -5.13 -8.31
N VAL A 551 4.03 -5.14 -7.63
CA VAL A 551 5.14 -6.10 -7.68
C VAL A 551 5.92 -6.18 -9.00
N GLN A 552 7.05 -5.48 -9.05
CA GLN A 552 8.15 -5.80 -9.95
C GLN A 552 9.44 -5.42 -9.23
N ASN A 553 10.00 -6.35 -8.44
CA ASN A 553 11.36 -6.27 -7.87
C ASN A 553 11.80 -7.60 -7.22
N LEU A 554 11.72 -8.71 -7.97
CA LEU A 554 12.34 -9.98 -7.55
C LEU A 554 13.29 -10.59 -8.61
N PHE A 555 13.27 -10.10 -9.86
CA PHE A 555 14.02 -10.72 -10.96
C PHE A 555 15.20 -9.90 -11.50
N GLU A 556 15.45 -8.68 -11.00
CA GLU A 556 16.67 -7.95 -11.39
C GLU A 556 17.95 -8.56 -10.78
N SER A 557 17.86 -9.14 -9.57
CA SER A 557 19.03 -9.77 -8.92
C SER A 557 19.47 -11.10 -9.54
N VAL A 558 18.69 -11.72 -10.43
CA VAL A 558 19.07 -12.99 -11.09
C VAL A 558 19.72 -12.75 -12.45
N LYS A 559 19.38 -11.66 -13.15
CA LYS A 559 20.04 -11.29 -14.41
C LYS A 559 21.49 -10.83 -14.22
N SER A 560 21.81 -10.20 -13.08
CA SER A 560 23.18 -9.73 -12.79
C SER A 560 24.18 -10.84 -12.44
N GLY A 561 23.72 -12.06 -12.11
CA GLY A 561 24.57 -13.17 -11.71
C GLY A 561 25.17 -14.01 -12.84
N ILE A 562 24.70 -13.85 -14.09
CA ILE A 562 25.05 -14.74 -15.21
C ILE A 562 26.12 -14.12 -16.16
N GLN A 563 26.47 -12.84 -15.99
CA GLN A 563 27.52 -12.20 -16.82
C GLN A 563 28.93 -12.16 -16.21
N SER A 564 29.16 -12.61 -14.96
CA SER A 564 30.46 -12.40 -14.28
C SER A 564 31.48 -13.53 -14.40
N PHE A 565 31.28 -14.53 -15.26
CA PHE A 565 32.26 -15.61 -15.50
C PHE A 565 32.85 -15.58 -16.91
N ARG A 566 33.54 -14.49 -17.26
CA ARG A 566 34.64 -14.45 -18.24
C ARG A 566 35.26 -13.05 -18.28
N GLY A 567 36.50 -12.92 -17.83
CA GLY A 567 37.31 -11.71 -18.10
C GLY A 567 38.03 -11.17 -16.88
N SER A 568 39.21 -11.72 -16.60
CA SER A 568 40.18 -11.16 -15.68
C SER A 568 40.85 -9.91 -16.26
N VAL A 569 41.18 -8.94 -15.39
CA VAL A 569 42.22 -7.89 -15.51
C VAL A 569 41.91 -6.64 -16.34
N SER A 570 41.62 -5.52 -15.65
CA SER A 570 42.41 -4.27 -15.63
C SER A 570 41.58 -2.97 -15.51
N SER A 571 42.15 -2.05 -14.74
CA SER A 571 41.88 -0.61 -14.64
C SER A 571 40.56 -0.17 -13.97
N GLY A 572 40.72 0.37 -12.77
CA GLY A 572 39.69 1.18 -12.13
C GLY A 572 39.42 2.45 -12.94
N LYS A 573 38.14 2.70 -13.22
CA LYS A 573 37.56 4.02 -13.41
C LYS A 573 36.16 4.00 -12.80
N SER A 574 35.91 4.98 -11.93
CA SER A 574 34.59 5.33 -11.43
C SER A 574 33.64 5.54 -12.62
N ILE A 575 32.58 4.74 -12.73
CA ILE A 575 31.52 4.94 -13.73
C ILE A 575 30.40 5.70 -13.02
N MET A 576 30.39 7.02 -13.18
CA MET A 576 29.16 7.80 -13.03
C MET A 576 28.31 7.52 -14.28
N PRO A 577 26.97 7.34 -14.16
CA PRO A 577 26.11 7.11 -15.32
C PRO A 577 26.21 8.29 -16.29
N LYS A 578 26.48 7.98 -17.57
CA LYS A 578 26.64 8.98 -18.64
C LYS A 578 25.25 9.51 -19.01
N SER A 579 25.02 10.81 -18.91
CA SER A 579 23.75 11.44 -19.30
C SER A 579 23.54 11.36 -20.81
N ILE A 580 22.42 10.78 -21.26
CA ILE A 580 22.04 10.73 -22.68
C ILE A 580 21.82 12.13 -23.25
N ILE A 581 21.39 13.09 -22.43
CA ILE A 581 21.23 14.48 -22.84
C ILE A 581 22.57 15.11 -23.15
N ASP A 582 23.64 14.79 -22.41
CA ASP A 582 24.95 15.44 -22.53
C ASP A 582 25.92 14.68 -23.44
N ASP A 583 25.51 13.51 -23.93
CA ASP A 583 26.31 12.69 -24.84
C ASP A 583 26.05 13.01 -26.32
N ASP A 584 26.92 13.82 -26.93
CA ASP A 584 26.87 14.12 -28.36
C ASP A 584 27.13 12.91 -29.28
N SER A 585 27.66 11.80 -28.72
CA SER A 585 27.85 10.55 -29.45
C SER A 585 26.61 9.65 -29.46
N ALA A 586 25.56 9.98 -28.68
CA ALA A 586 24.30 9.24 -28.62
C ALA A 586 23.60 9.14 -29.99
N LYS A 587 23.76 10.15 -30.85
CA LYS A 587 23.23 10.13 -32.23
C LYS A 587 23.81 8.97 -33.08
N SER A 588 25.05 8.56 -32.81
CA SER A 588 25.70 7.45 -33.52
C SER A 588 25.06 6.10 -33.15
N LEU A 589 24.57 5.95 -31.92
CA LEU A 589 23.82 4.78 -31.47
C LEU A 589 22.47 4.67 -32.19
N ILE A 590 21.78 5.81 -32.37
CA ILE A 590 20.52 5.85 -33.13
C ILE A 590 20.76 5.49 -34.61
N LEU A 591 21.84 6.00 -35.22
CA LEU A 591 22.22 5.64 -36.60
C LEU A 591 22.55 4.14 -36.76
N GLY A 592 23.11 3.51 -35.72
CA GLY A 592 23.42 2.08 -35.68
C GLY A 592 22.22 1.16 -35.41
N CYS A 593 21.01 1.70 -35.21
CA CYS A 593 19.80 0.90 -34.94
C CYS A 593 19.17 0.42 -36.27
N ASP A 594 19.61 -0.72 -36.79
CA ASP A 594 19.15 -1.28 -38.08
C ASP A 594 17.64 -1.45 -38.21
N GLU A 595 16.95 -1.68 -37.09
CA GLU A 595 15.51 -1.83 -36.97
C GLU A 595 14.75 -0.54 -37.37
N LEU A 596 15.39 0.63 -37.34
CA LEU A 596 14.74 1.90 -37.73
C LEU A 596 14.53 2.04 -39.24
N GLY A 597 15.24 1.27 -40.06
CA GLY A 597 15.12 1.31 -41.53
C GLY A 597 15.23 2.74 -42.10
N SER A 598 14.24 3.15 -42.89
CA SER A 598 14.18 4.49 -43.51
C SER A 598 14.01 5.64 -42.51
N LEU A 599 13.60 5.38 -41.26
CA LEU A 599 13.35 6.42 -40.25
C LEU A 599 14.62 6.91 -39.56
N LYS A 600 15.77 6.25 -39.77
CA LYS A 600 17.05 6.56 -39.09
C LYS A 600 17.40 8.05 -39.13
N GLN A 601 17.39 8.66 -40.32
CA GLN A 601 17.81 10.05 -40.48
C GLN A 601 16.83 11.04 -39.84
N GLN A 602 15.53 10.78 -39.97
CA GLN A 602 14.49 11.61 -39.37
C GLN A 602 14.56 11.57 -37.84
N ILE A 603 14.69 10.37 -37.25
CA ILE A 603 14.79 10.20 -35.79
C ILE A 603 16.03 10.88 -35.23
N VAL A 604 17.18 10.80 -35.90
CA VAL A 604 18.40 11.51 -35.48
C VAL A 604 18.21 13.02 -35.49
N GLN A 605 17.54 13.56 -36.51
CA GLN A 605 17.24 14.99 -36.57
C GLN A 605 16.32 15.43 -35.41
N ILE A 606 15.29 14.64 -35.10
CA ILE A 606 14.40 14.90 -33.95
C ILE A 606 15.19 14.81 -32.64
N PHE A 607 16.06 13.81 -32.49
CA PHE A 607 16.86 13.59 -31.28
C PHE A 607 17.82 14.74 -31.01
N MET A 608 18.50 15.26 -32.03
CA MET A 608 19.41 16.40 -31.86
C MET A 608 18.65 17.68 -31.46
N ALA A 609 17.44 17.89 -31.99
CA ALA A 609 16.58 19.00 -31.56
C ALA A 609 16.09 18.80 -30.11
N PHE A 610 15.74 17.57 -29.76
CA PHE A 610 15.34 17.18 -28.42
C PHE A 610 16.47 17.41 -27.40
N GLN A 611 17.70 16.96 -27.64
CA GLN A 611 18.86 17.24 -26.78
C GLN A 611 19.09 18.75 -26.56
N ARG A 612 19.00 19.57 -27.63
CA ARG A 612 19.15 21.03 -27.51
C ARG A 612 18.09 21.66 -26.59
N SER A 613 16.83 21.23 -26.70
CA SER A 613 15.75 21.73 -25.82
C SER A 613 15.96 21.40 -24.35
N TYR A 614 16.61 20.26 -24.06
CA TYR A 614 16.96 19.83 -22.71
C TYR A 614 18.18 20.57 -22.13
N ARG A 615 19.11 20.98 -22.99
CA ARG A 615 20.33 21.70 -22.60
C ARG A 615 20.14 23.21 -22.43
N SER A 616 19.17 23.84 -23.09
CA SER A 616 19.08 25.32 -23.11
C SER A 616 17.67 25.91 -23.29
N GLY A 617 16.59 25.15 -23.06
CA GLY A 617 15.21 25.62 -23.25
C GLY A 617 14.26 25.33 -22.07
N TYR A 618 12.96 25.18 -22.34
CA TYR A 618 11.91 24.94 -21.33
C TYR A 618 12.28 23.86 -20.29
N TYR A 619 12.89 22.75 -20.70
CA TYR A 619 13.32 21.66 -19.82
C TYR A 619 14.60 21.96 -19.02
N TYR A 620 15.40 22.95 -19.45
CA TYR A 620 16.52 23.49 -18.69
C TYR A 620 16.05 24.41 -17.56
N ASP A 621 14.99 25.19 -17.79
CA ASP A 621 14.43 26.13 -16.81
C ASP A 621 13.47 25.45 -15.81
N HIS A 622 12.89 24.29 -16.16
CA HIS A 622 11.94 23.51 -15.34
C HIS A 622 12.56 22.20 -14.80
N LYS A 623 13.81 22.25 -14.32
CA LYS A 623 14.57 21.09 -13.82
C LYS A 623 13.85 20.24 -12.77
N GLY A 624 12.97 20.84 -11.96
CA GLY A 624 12.21 20.16 -10.90
C GLY A 624 10.94 19.43 -11.35
N GLN A 625 10.45 19.68 -12.58
CA GLN A 625 9.20 19.06 -13.07
C GLN A 625 9.42 17.74 -13.82
N TYR A 626 10.65 17.46 -14.26
CA TYR A 626 10.98 16.28 -15.04
C TYR A 626 12.16 15.54 -14.40
N ARG A 627 11.96 14.28 -14.02
CA ARG A 627 13.06 13.40 -13.58
C ARG A 627 14.08 13.29 -14.71
N ARG A 628 15.34 13.64 -14.43
CA ARG A 628 16.46 13.65 -15.39
C ARG A 628 17.27 12.37 -15.39
N ASN A 629 16.70 11.29 -14.86
CA ASN A 629 17.29 9.98 -15.04
C ASN A 629 17.18 9.62 -16.54
N ASN A 630 18.15 8.91 -17.07
CA ASN A 630 18.22 8.59 -18.49
C ASN A 630 17.00 7.77 -18.94
N ALA A 631 16.41 6.94 -18.08
CA ALA A 631 15.24 6.14 -18.41
C ALA A 631 14.00 6.98 -18.77
N ASP A 632 13.70 7.98 -17.96
CA ASP A 632 12.56 8.90 -18.15
C ASP A 632 12.81 9.82 -19.36
N VAL A 633 14.06 10.24 -19.58
CA VAL A 633 14.45 11.02 -20.76
C VAL A 633 14.28 10.23 -22.05
N VAL A 634 14.70 8.97 -22.07
CA VAL A 634 14.52 8.08 -23.23
C VAL A 634 13.04 7.80 -23.48
N ASP A 635 12.24 7.56 -22.43
CA ASP A 635 10.79 7.37 -22.57
C ASP A 635 10.09 8.61 -23.12
N HIS A 636 10.48 9.79 -22.63
CA HIS A 636 9.96 11.04 -23.15
C HIS A 636 10.37 11.26 -24.61
N PHE A 637 11.61 10.97 -24.99
CA PHE A 637 12.04 11.05 -26.38
C PHE A 637 11.19 10.13 -27.29
N CYS A 638 10.98 8.87 -26.90
CA CYS A 638 10.16 7.93 -27.65
C CYS A 638 8.69 8.39 -27.77
N LYS A 639 8.13 9.03 -26.75
CA LYS A 639 6.80 9.68 -26.82
C LYS A 639 6.80 10.91 -27.72
N TRP A 640 7.87 11.70 -27.68
CA TRP A 640 8.05 12.90 -28.49
C TRP A 640 8.15 12.61 -29.99
N LEU A 641 8.63 11.42 -30.37
CA LEU A 641 8.63 10.96 -31.76
C LEU A 641 7.23 10.91 -32.38
N PHE A 642 6.20 10.60 -31.60
CA PHE A 642 4.81 10.48 -32.07
C PHE A 642 3.94 11.70 -31.72
N SER A 643 4.48 12.71 -31.04
CA SER A 643 3.69 13.84 -30.57
C SER A 643 3.36 14.81 -31.71
N GLU A 644 2.09 15.15 -31.89
CA GLU A 644 1.66 16.19 -32.85
C GLU A 644 2.28 17.57 -32.58
N ARG A 645 2.80 17.79 -31.37
CA ARG A 645 3.54 19.02 -31.01
C ARG A 645 4.95 19.07 -31.62
N ASN A 646 5.47 17.94 -32.09
CA ASN A 646 6.72 17.85 -32.83
C ASN A 646 6.44 18.01 -34.34
N ARG A 647 6.99 19.05 -34.96
CA ARG A 647 6.78 19.33 -36.39
C ARG A 647 7.37 18.26 -37.32
N LEU A 648 8.28 17.44 -36.82
CA LEU A 648 8.90 16.34 -37.55
C LEU A 648 8.42 14.97 -37.02
N HIS A 649 7.29 14.91 -36.32
CA HIS A 649 6.78 13.67 -35.74
C HIS A 649 6.62 12.56 -36.80
N ILE A 650 6.71 11.33 -36.31
CA ILE A 650 6.51 10.12 -37.07
C ILE A 650 5.05 9.73 -36.89
N ASP A 651 4.38 9.39 -37.99
CA ASP A 651 3.01 8.90 -37.94
C ASP A 651 2.91 7.62 -37.11
N TRP A 652 1.89 7.57 -36.26
CA TRP A 652 1.65 6.38 -35.47
C TRP A 652 1.19 5.24 -36.37
N SER A 653 1.95 4.14 -36.36
CA SER A 653 1.57 2.85 -36.91
C SER A 653 2.15 1.76 -36.02
N ARG A 654 1.57 0.54 -36.07
CA ARG A 654 2.07 -0.59 -35.28
C ARG A 654 3.54 -0.89 -35.63
N GLU A 655 3.87 -0.82 -36.91
CA GLU A 655 5.24 -1.00 -37.41
C GLU A 655 6.20 0.08 -36.88
N ASN A 656 5.82 1.37 -36.94
CA ASN A 656 6.67 2.45 -36.44
C ASN A 656 6.84 2.38 -34.92
N LYS A 657 5.80 1.94 -34.20
CA LYS A 657 5.84 1.74 -32.76
C LYS A 657 6.82 0.64 -32.37
N ASP A 658 6.77 -0.50 -33.05
CA ASP A 658 7.70 -1.63 -32.82
C ASP A 658 9.17 -1.21 -33.09
N ARG A 659 9.41 -0.42 -34.15
CA ARG A 659 10.73 0.14 -34.45
C ARG A 659 11.23 1.12 -33.37
N VAL A 660 10.35 1.98 -32.85
CA VAL A 660 10.70 2.92 -31.76
C VAL A 660 10.91 2.19 -30.43
N ASP A 661 10.21 1.10 -30.17
CA ASP A 661 10.41 0.27 -28.97
C ASP A 661 11.75 -0.51 -29.03
N ALA A 662 12.16 -0.95 -30.22
CA ALA A 662 13.50 -1.50 -30.44
C ALA A 662 14.60 -0.44 -30.17
N LEU A 663 14.40 0.79 -30.64
CA LEU A 663 15.30 1.91 -30.34
C LEU A 663 15.35 2.22 -28.84
N LYS A 664 14.18 2.24 -28.18
CA LYS A 664 14.08 2.47 -26.73
C LYS A 664 14.95 1.47 -25.95
N LYS A 665 14.85 0.19 -26.29
CA LYS A 665 15.64 -0.87 -25.66
C LYS A 665 17.15 -0.62 -25.85
N LYS A 666 17.61 -0.32 -27.07
CA LYS A 666 19.03 -0.03 -27.35
C LYS A 666 19.56 1.21 -26.62
N LEU A 667 18.76 2.26 -26.51
CA LEU A 667 19.18 3.46 -25.77
C LEU A 667 19.30 3.16 -24.27
N LEU A 668 18.40 2.37 -23.70
CA LEU A 668 18.46 1.99 -22.28
C LEU A 668 19.57 0.98 -21.97
N GLU A 669 20.04 0.18 -22.93
CA GLU A 669 21.22 -0.67 -22.72
C GLU A 669 22.49 0.16 -22.44
N VAL A 670 22.62 1.32 -23.09
CA VAL A 670 23.81 2.19 -22.96
C VAL A 670 23.64 3.27 -21.90
N TYR A 671 22.44 3.83 -21.78
CA TYR A 671 22.11 4.93 -20.88
C TYR A 671 21.15 4.46 -19.78
N HIS A 672 21.34 3.30 -19.19
CA HIS A 672 20.67 2.99 -17.93
C HIS A 672 21.31 3.79 -16.80
N ASP A 673 20.52 4.17 -15.81
CA ASP A 673 20.99 4.88 -14.61
C ASP A 673 21.62 3.94 -13.58
#